data_AF-A0A239HV25-F1
#
_entry.id   AF-A0A239HV25-F1
#
_cell.length_a   1.000
_cell.length_b   1.000
_cell.length_c   1.000
_cell.angle_alpha   90.00
_cell.angle_beta   90.00
_cell.angle_gamma   90.00
#
_symmetry.space_group_name_H-M   'P 1'
#
loop_
_entity.id
_entity.type
_entity.pdbx_description
1 polymer ?
#
loop_
_entity_poly.entity_id
_entity_poly.type
_entity_poly.pdbx_seq_one_letter_code
_entity_poly.pdbx_strand_id
1 'polypeptide(L)'
;MTLSPSPFGQMVLNTPFCGPIAHRFAWRPSLRDVAWCLLFEQWHLRGVKEQDLSALLLYRFDGSGTPRVDELADVLIECFCENTPLAVDVDSDYLSFFKGAETPFRSKVDVVAVQALINESAPYLLSTYQQALYEYWEVARHGEGNPLHWLATYLHQQCSAVIDQQFRDGALDSLEAATARVIASFPKAQDRALLNNLVEVKISLLGQATCVEQGLDPELASAILIEREVPQLQRNMALLFTLSGALQRFDSRQALGAALLNRCAGQGDGLLLREYPAPGPVFLAQALLLREQQQELIGELARLPALPGMSAMHSLLQRLDEASSLLGVCQASQREMRERFRLQLPSWLGQAAEAQRRDYAGRLLRLASLQEDGNGTSFLDGVPDAFEFAREKLLDAMRKEHPQAPLPNLDDLQLVNRQVTAVAGGNGGDVVAEGEVQIVRMSPMQFALANLAVLRPGSVSLHSLSGASLPDWLTVDYLKDLVARLDVGGQYPPLLQRLLLDERSERDLRQRRFSQQLCEQVPLLALETRLRDPAALGAESLRRLDELFLPINRSPRDAVIRPLSFIARSGASPDVAQNAWLIEAPEVGKGPCLLYRPLHRQALCEFASREAFFQALCKAGELQDDILQRLPVARQPIYAHGGFAEPHVVRFFPGDEFSLLSVPALAKLGEAVLQGNLAEQLYQSCAGELIERARRETLSSSASRWLGYEELGWLMFNTVLPFFNGTLVKAAWMLPLFTSLRQLLAAPDGAVQASDLRQLLLNLALLLLPEPVSTLERQSAPLPTPGALDTTRIEAVLLASPQPSKWPTFGWGSAVLSAAQRDALAGFRREVAPGQLGEAQDAGDYQGLYRHQQSWWAALDGAVYQLAIDADGPRLVDVDGNLGPWIRDTGGGRWQLDFGLRLRGGMPVNRRIAQLRESNR
;
A
#
# COMPACT_ATOMS: atom_id res chain seq x y z
N MET A 1 -11.99 12.46 16.32
CA MET A 1 -10.78 11.92 15.65
C MET A 1 -10.40 12.85 14.52
N THR A 2 -9.13 13.24 14.43
CA THR A 2 -8.57 13.82 13.21
C THR A 2 -8.52 12.72 12.15
N LEU A 3 -9.13 12.94 10.99
CA LEU A 3 -9.12 11.96 9.92
C LEU A 3 -7.71 11.91 9.32
N SER A 4 -7.09 10.74 9.37
CA SER A 4 -5.86 10.47 8.61
C SER A 4 -6.24 10.04 7.19
N PRO A 5 -5.50 10.50 6.16
CA PRO A 5 -5.76 10.04 4.80
C PRO A 5 -5.43 8.54 4.71
N SER A 6 -6.29 7.79 4.02
CA SER A 6 -6.06 6.38 3.72
C SER A 6 -4.83 6.18 2.81
N PRO A 7 -4.29 4.96 2.62
CA PRO A 7 -3.15 4.74 1.74
C PRO A 7 -3.33 5.33 0.34
N PHE A 8 -4.52 5.17 -0.28
CA PHE A 8 -4.80 5.81 -1.56
C PHE A 8 -5.02 7.33 -1.43
N GLY A 9 -5.56 7.81 -0.30
CA GLY A 9 -5.64 9.25 0.00
C GLY A 9 -4.25 9.90 0.06
N GLN A 10 -3.29 9.28 0.73
CA GLN A 10 -1.91 9.74 0.78
C GLN A 10 -1.23 9.71 -0.58
N MET A 11 -1.44 8.63 -1.34
CA MET A 11 -0.94 8.52 -2.71
C MET A 11 -1.42 9.69 -3.55
N VAL A 12 -2.71 10.02 -3.48
CA VAL A 12 -3.32 11.15 -4.19
C VAL A 12 -2.70 12.48 -3.75
N LEU A 13 -2.54 12.73 -2.45
CA LEU A 13 -2.04 14.02 -1.95
C LEU A 13 -0.61 14.34 -2.40
N ASN A 14 0.17 13.33 -2.76
CA ASN A 14 1.59 13.49 -3.05
C ASN A 14 1.96 13.23 -4.52
N THR A 15 0.98 13.11 -5.43
CA THR A 15 1.23 12.75 -6.84
C THR A 15 0.56 13.69 -7.84
N PRO A 16 1.25 14.09 -8.93
CA PRO A 16 0.65 14.85 -10.02
C PRO A 16 -0.20 13.99 -10.97
N PHE A 17 -0.18 12.65 -10.81
CA PHE A 17 -0.90 11.72 -11.66
C PHE A 17 -2.41 11.68 -11.37
N CYS A 18 -2.89 12.36 -10.34
CA CYS A 18 -4.29 12.34 -9.93
C CYS A 18 -5.01 13.64 -10.33
N GLY A 19 -6.27 13.51 -10.76
CA GLY A 19 -7.10 14.67 -11.12
C GLY A 19 -7.66 15.39 -9.88
N PRO A 20 -8.23 16.61 -10.06
CA PRO A 20 -8.81 17.40 -8.96
C PRO A 20 -9.90 16.67 -8.16
N ILE A 21 -10.67 15.80 -8.82
CA ILE A 21 -11.72 14.99 -8.18
C ILE A 21 -11.10 14.05 -7.15
N ALA A 22 -10.06 13.31 -7.50
CA ALA A 22 -9.37 12.42 -6.57
C ALA A 22 -8.78 13.20 -5.37
N HIS A 23 -8.13 14.35 -5.62
CA HIS A 23 -7.61 15.22 -4.55
C HIS A 23 -8.70 15.66 -3.58
N ARG A 24 -9.89 15.98 -4.08
CA ARG A 24 -11.04 16.34 -3.24
C ARG A 24 -11.52 15.19 -2.36
N PHE A 25 -11.29 13.95 -2.78
CA PHE A 25 -11.69 12.75 -2.06
C PHE A 25 -10.56 12.11 -1.23
N ALA A 26 -9.38 12.75 -1.16
CA ALA A 26 -8.24 12.22 -0.42
C ALA A 26 -8.50 12.04 1.09
N TRP A 27 -9.37 12.86 1.67
CA TRP A 27 -9.70 12.90 3.11
C TRP A 27 -11.05 12.23 3.47
N ARG A 28 -11.59 11.43 2.56
CA ARG A 28 -12.78 10.61 2.81
C ARG A 28 -12.53 9.63 3.97
N PRO A 29 -13.57 9.21 4.71
CA PRO A 29 -13.40 8.22 5.77
C PRO A 29 -12.93 6.87 5.18
N SER A 30 -11.93 6.25 5.79
CA SER A 30 -11.54 4.88 5.44
C SER A 30 -12.43 3.86 6.15
N LEU A 31 -12.48 2.61 5.63
CA LEU A 31 -13.21 1.53 6.30
C LEU A 31 -12.70 1.30 7.73
N ARG A 32 -11.38 1.45 7.94
CA ARG A 32 -10.73 1.30 9.25
C ARG A 32 -11.14 2.41 10.22
N ASP A 33 -11.24 3.65 9.76
CA ASP A 33 -11.76 4.75 10.57
C ASP A 33 -13.21 4.51 10.97
N VAL A 34 -14.02 4.01 10.04
CA VAL A 34 -15.42 3.68 10.31
C VAL A 34 -15.56 2.52 11.29
N ALA A 35 -14.71 1.49 11.17
CA ALA A 35 -14.63 0.40 12.12
C ALA A 35 -14.33 0.93 13.53
N TRP A 36 -13.35 1.82 13.68
CA TRP A 36 -13.08 2.49 14.96
C TRP A 36 -14.28 3.27 15.47
N CYS A 37 -14.86 4.16 14.66
CA CYS A 37 -16.02 4.95 15.04
C CYS A 37 -17.18 4.07 15.52
N LEU A 38 -17.46 2.97 14.83
CA LEU A 38 -18.51 2.02 15.20
C LEU A 38 -18.22 1.37 16.56
N LEU A 39 -16.98 0.93 16.80
CA LEU A 39 -16.59 0.36 18.10
C LEU A 39 -16.71 1.39 19.22
N PHE A 40 -16.24 2.62 19.01
CA PHE A 40 -16.34 3.72 19.98
C PHE A 40 -17.80 4.04 20.33
N GLU A 41 -18.68 4.14 19.33
CA GLU A 41 -20.10 4.40 19.57
C GLU A 41 -20.75 3.26 20.39
N GLN A 42 -20.54 2.01 19.98
CA GLN A 42 -21.11 0.86 20.68
C GLN A 42 -20.58 0.69 22.10
N TRP A 43 -19.31 1.05 22.34
CA TRP A 43 -18.70 1.03 23.66
C TRP A 43 -19.29 2.07 24.59
N HIS A 44 -19.46 3.30 24.09
CA HIS A 44 -20.05 4.39 24.86
C HIS A 44 -21.49 4.04 25.28
N LEU A 45 -22.28 3.45 24.37
CA LEU A 45 -23.66 3.00 24.65
C LEU A 45 -23.75 1.90 25.71
N ARG A 46 -22.68 1.13 25.91
CA ARG A 46 -22.61 0.11 26.97
C ARG A 46 -22.22 0.69 28.34
N GLY A 47 -21.90 1.98 28.43
CA GLY A 47 -21.60 2.65 29.70
C GLY A 47 -20.28 2.23 30.33
N VAL A 48 -19.34 1.69 29.55
CA VAL A 48 -18.02 1.28 30.04
C VAL A 48 -17.15 2.52 30.31
N LYS A 49 -16.52 2.59 31.49
CA LYS A 49 -15.84 3.80 32.00
C LYS A 49 -14.40 4.00 31.47
N GLU A 50 -13.83 3.05 30.75
CA GLU A 50 -12.45 3.16 30.24
C GLU A 50 -12.34 4.13 29.05
N GLN A 51 -11.31 4.97 29.09
CA GLN A 51 -11.24 6.24 28.34
C GLN A 51 -10.63 6.13 26.94
N ASP A 52 -9.91 5.05 26.60
CA ASP A 52 -9.23 4.96 25.30
C ASP A 52 -9.27 3.55 24.69
N LEU A 53 -10.31 3.28 23.91
CA LEU A 53 -10.44 2.06 23.11
C LEU A 53 -9.39 1.94 22.01
N SER A 54 -8.87 3.05 21.50
CA SER A 54 -7.94 3.03 20.36
C SER A 54 -6.55 2.53 20.72
N ALA A 55 -6.17 2.69 21.99
CA ALA A 55 -4.94 2.14 22.54
C ALA A 55 -5.06 0.66 22.96
N LEU A 56 -6.27 0.08 22.91
CA LEU A 56 -6.52 -1.28 23.38
C LEU A 56 -6.20 -2.32 22.29
N LEU A 57 -5.39 -3.32 22.65
CA LEU A 57 -4.98 -4.41 21.79
C LEU A 57 -5.51 -5.73 22.32
N LEU A 58 -5.95 -6.61 21.42
CA LEU A 58 -6.36 -7.97 21.73
C LEU A 58 -5.17 -8.91 21.59
N TYR A 59 -4.78 -9.53 22.69
CA TYR A 59 -3.79 -10.61 22.74
C TYR A 59 -4.52 -11.94 22.69
N ARG A 60 -4.31 -12.69 21.60
CA ARG A 60 -4.82 -14.06 21.42
C ARG A 60 -3.68 -15.06 21.42
N PHE A 61 -3.86 -16.22 22.03
CA PHE A 61 -2.82 -17.26 22.05
C PHE A 61 -3.21 -18.43 21.15
N ASP A 62 -2.29 -18.85 20.30
CA ASP A 62 -2.48 -20.10 19.56
C ASP A 62 -2.08 -21.32 20.41
N GLY A 63 -2.37 -22.54 19.92
CA GLY A 63 -1.98 -23.77 20.60
C GLY A 63 -0.47 -23.97 20.79
N SER A 64 0.37 -23.10 20.20
CA SER A 64 1.82 -23.07 20.37
C SER A 64 2.29 -22.07 21.43
N GLY A 65 1.38 -21.31 22.04
CA GLY A 65 1.65 -20.32 23.07
C GLY A 65 2.22 -18.99 22.55
N THR A 66 2.14 -18.74 21.24
CA THR A 66 2.60 -17.48 20.65
C THR A 66 1.47 -16.44 20.66
N PRO A 67 1.71 -15.22 21.21
CA PRO A 67 0.69 -14.18 21.24
C PRO A 67 0.52 -13.53 19.86
N ARG A 68 -0.68 -13.63 19.30
CA ARG A 68 -1.18 -12.77 18.22
C ARG A 68 -1.72 -11.48 18.83
N VAL A 69 -1.23 -10.34 18.36
CA VAL A 69 -1.65 -9.01 18.87
C VAL A 69 -2.39 -8.28 17.76
N ASP A 70 -3.68 -8.07 17.93
CA ASP A 70 -4.53 -7.43 16.93
C ASP A 70 -5.12 -6.11 17.45
N GLU A 71 -5.26 -5.14 16.55
CA GLU A 71 -6.05 -3.93 16.80
C GLU A 71 -7.54 -4.24 16.63
N LEU A 72 -8.39 -3.70 17.50
CA LEU A 72 -9.80 -4.08 17.54
C LEU A 72 -10.55 -3.78 16.23
N ALA A 73 -10.21 -2.68 15.54
CA ALA A 73 -10.79 -2.37 14.25
C ALA A 73 -10.46 -3.43 13.19
N ASP A 74 -9.24 -3.97 13.21
CA ASP A 74 -8.81 -5.00 12.25
C ASP A 74 -9.52 -6.33 12.54
N VAL A 75 -9.69 -6.68 13.81
CA VAL A 75 -10.49 -7.86 14.23
C VAL A 75 -11.94 -7.71 13.78
N LEU A 76 -12.53 -6.51 13.88
CA LEU A 76 -13.89 -6.26 13.40
C LEU A 76 -14.02 -6.48 11.88
N ILE A 77 -13.04 -5.98 11.11
CA ILE A 77 -13.04 -6.15 9.65
C ILE A 77 -12.79 -7.63 9.28
N GLU A 78 -11.91 -8.34 10.00
CA GLU A 78 -11.67 -9.78 9.85
C GLU A 78 -12.99 -10.57 10.06
N CYS A 79 -13.70 -10.33 11.16
CA CYS A 79 -15.00 -10.95 11.44
C CYS A 79 -16.04 -10.66 10.35
N PHE A 80 -16.09 -9.42 9.83
CA PHE A 80 -16.97 -9.07 8.71
C PHE A 80 -16.62 -9.86 7.44
N CYS A 81 -15.33 -9.98 7.11
CA CYS A 81 -14.88 -10.69 5.92
C CYS A 81 -15.14 -12.19 5.97
N GLU A 82 -14.94 -12.81 7.14
CA GLU A 82 -15.05 -14.25 7.32
C GLU A 82 -16.48 -14.70 7.64
N ASN A 83 -17.38 -13.76 7.94
CA ASN A 83 -18.73 -14.04 8.42
C ASN A 83 -18.74 -15.04 9.60
N THR A 84 -17.69 -14.98 10.43
CA THR A 84 -17.47 -15.89 11.56
C THR A 84 -17.31 -15.04 12.82
N PRO A 85 -18.07 -15.33 13.90
CA PRO A 85 -17.96 -14.55 15.13
C PRO A 85 -16.59 -14.75 15.77
N LEU A 86 -16.05 -13.69 16.35
CA LEU A 86 -14.89 -13.75 17.22
C LEU A 86 -15.18 -14.72 18.37
N ALA A 87 -14.32 -15.71 18.52
CA ALA A 87 -14.23 -16.58 19.67
C ALA A 87 -12.98 -16.21 20.47
N VAL A 88 -13.15 -15.97 21.77
CA VAL A 88 -12.09 -15.63 22.70
C VAL A 88 -12.02 -16.72 23.76
N ASP A 89 -10.81 -17.18 24.09
CA ASP A 89 -10.57 -18.05 25.24
C ASP A 89 -10.31 -17.20 26.49
N VAL A 90 -11.23 -17.21 27.45
CA VAL A 90 -11.18 -16.34 28.64
C VAL A 90 -9.97 -16.63 29.54
N ASP A 91 -9.45 -17.86 29.47
CA ASP A 91 -8.33 -18.30 30.29
C ASP A 91 -6.98 -17.85 29.72
N SER A 92 -6.85 -17.72 28.40
CA SER A 92 -5.60 -17.37 27.72
C SER A 92 -5.60 -15.98 27.09
N ASP A 93 -6.71 -15.55 26.48
CA ASP A 93 -6.81 -14.29 25.76
C ASP A 93 -7.09 -13.10 26.71
N TYR A 94 -6.50 -11.96 26.39
CA TYR A 94 -6.68 -10.75 27.17
C TYR A 94 -6.44 -9.46 26.39
N LEU A 95 -6.77 -8.34 27.02
CA LEU A 95 -6.62 -7.00 26.45
C LEU A 95 -5.44 -6.29 27.10
N SER A 96 -4.68 -5.50 26.35
CA SER A 96 -3.59 -4.69 26.88
C SER A 96 -3.43 -3.36 26.14
N PHE A 97 -2.90 -2.36 26.82
CA PHE A 97 -2.54 -1.06 26.23
C PHE A 97 -1.09 -1.00 25.72
N PHE A 98 -0.29 -2.05 25.96
CA PHE A 98 1.15 -2.02 25.71
C PHE A 98 1.53 -2.90 24.52
N LYS A 99 1.69 -2.29 23.34
CA LYS A 99 2.13 -3.00 22.12
C LYS A 99 3.54 -3.56 22.31
N GLY A 100 3.66 -4.89 22.33
CA GLY A 100 4.95 -5.58 22.34
C GLY A 100 5.75 -5.46 23.65
N ALA A 101 5.10 -5.33 24.80
CA ALA A 101 5.79 -5.60 26.08
C ALA A 101 6.01 -7.12 26.25
N GLU A 102 7.12 -7.53 26.88
CA GLU A 102 7.37 -8.96 27.18
C GLU A 102 6.34 -9.55 28.15
N THR A 103 5.83 -8.71 29.05
CA THR A 103 4.71 -9.02 29.95
C THR A 103 3.70 -7.89 29.87
N PRO A 104 2.83 -7.85 28.85
CA PRO A 104 1.83 -6.80 28.71
C PRO A 104 0.88 -6.87 29.90
N PHE A 105 0.65 -5.73 30.56
CA PHE A 105 -0.32 -5.68 31.64
C PHE A 105 -1.72 -6.01 31.12
N ARG A 106 -2.37 -7.00 31.73
CA ARG A 106 -3.78 -7.31 31.47
C ARG A 106 -4.62 -6.10 31.89
N SER A 107 -5.38 -5.58 30.94
CA SER A 107 -6.36 -4.53 31.17
C SER A 107 -7.47 -5.04 32.08
N LYS A 108 -8.13 -4.11 32.78
CA LYS A 108 -9.34 -4.41 33.58
C LYS A 108 -10.58 -4.55 32.71
N VAL A 109 -10.48 -4.18 31.43
CA VAL A 109 -11.50 -4.39 30.42
C VAL A 109 -11.81 -5.89 30.30
N ASP A 110 -13.10 -6.24 30.36
CA ASP A 110 -13.58 -7.60 30.12
C ASP A 110 -13.46 -7.97 28.63
N VAL A 111 -12.69 -9.03 28.35
CA VAL A 111 -12.47 -9.54 26.99
C VAL A 111 -13.75 -10.11 26.38
N VAL A 112 -14.66 -10.66 27.19
CA VAL A 112 -15.97 -11.16 26.73
C VAL A 112 -16.86 -10.00 26.31
N ALA A 113 -16.78 -8.86 27.00
CA ALA A 113 -17.49 -7.65 26.60
C ALA A 113 -17.00 -7.14 25.23
N VAL A 114 -15.68 -7.16 24.98
CA VAL A 114 -15.11 -6.80 23.67
C VAL A 114 -15.50 -7.82 22.60
N GLN A 115 -15.52 -9.12 22.91
CA GLN A 115 -16.00 -10.15 21.98
C GLN A 115 -17.44 -9.88 21.55
N ALA A 116 -18.35 -9.64 22.50
CA ALA A 116 -19.73 -9.30 22.20
C ALA A 116 -19.84 -7.99 21.41
N LEU A 117 -18.96 -7.00 21.67
CA LEU A 117 -18.94 -5.72 20.95
C LEU A 117 -18.65 -5.95 19.47
N ILE A 118 -17.60 -6.71 19.18
CA ILE A 118 -17.15 -7.00 17.82
C ILE A 118 -18.20 -7.82 17.08
N ASN A 119 -18.71 -8.90 17.69
CA ASN A 119 -19.68 -9.80 17.06
C ASN A 119 -21.00 -9.12 16.70
N GLU A 120 -21.47 -8.20 17.54
CA GLU A 120 -22.67 -7.43 17.27
C GLU A 120 -22.46 -6.33 16.22
N SER A 121 -21.24 -5.78 16.13
CA SER A 121 -20.91 -4.66 15.24
C SER A 121 -20.55 -5.13 13.83
N ALA A 122 -19.91 -6.29 13.69
CA ALA A 122 -19.37 -6.77 12.41
C ALA A 122 -20.40 -6.80 11.27
N PRO A 123 -21.64 -7.29 11.46
CA PRO A 123 -22.64 -7.34 10.37
C PRO A 123 -23.05 -5.96 9.83
N TYR A 124 -22.84 -4.89 10.60
CA TYR A 124 -23.25 -3.53 10.23
C TYR A 124 -22.12 -2.72 9.59
N LEU A 125 -20.87 -3.21 9.63
CA LEU A 125 -19.68 -2.47 9.20
C LEU A 125 -19.82 -1.87 7.79
N LEU A 126 -20.22 -2.66 6.80
CA LEU A 126 -20.37 -2.18 5.42
C LEU A 126 -21.45 -1.11 5.30
N SER A 127 -22.61 -1.30 5.96
CA SER A 127 -23.69 -0.31 5.91
C SER A 127 -23.30 1.00 6.58
N THR A 128 -22.54 0.94 7.68
CA THR A 128 -21.99 2.13 8.35
C THR A 128 -20.95 2.83 7.47
N TYR A 129 -20.12 2.07 6.74
CA TYR A 129 -19.14 2.63 5.82
C TYR A 129 -19.80 3.35 4.63
N GLN A 130 -20.80 2.72 4.01
CA GLN A 130 -21.60 3.33 2.94
C GLN A 130 -22.26 4.63 3.41
N GLN A 131 -22.82 4.63 4.63
CA GLN A 131 -23.42 5.82 5.24
C GLN A 131 -22.38 6.93 5.51
N ALA A 132 -21.21 6.59 6.07
CA ALA A 132 -20.15 7.56 6.34
C ALA A 132 -19.64 8.23 5.05
N LEU A 133 -19.53 7.46 3.95
CA LEU A 133 -19.22 8.02 2.64
C LEU A 133 -20.36 8.88 2.10
N TYR A 134 -21.61 8.47 2.24
CA TYR A 134 -22.76 9.26 1.84
C TYR A 134 -22.77 10.64 2.53
N GLU A 135 -22.52 10.67 3.83
CA GLU A 135 -22.40 11.91 4.62
C GLU A 135 -21.21 12.75 4.19
N TYR A 136 -20.07 12.11 3.86
CA TYR A 136 -18.90 12.82 3.33
C TYR A 136 -19.23 13.66 2.09
N TRP A 137 -20.07 13.15 1.19
CA TRP A 137 -20.51 13.91 0.01
C TRP A 137 -21.32 15.17 0.34
N GLU A 138 -22.06 15.17 1.45
CA GLU A 138 -23.02 16.23 1.81
C GLU A 138 -22.45 17.27 2.79
N VAL A 139 -21.46 16.89 3.61
CA VAL A 139 -20.90 17.75 4.67
C VAL A 139 -19.79 18.66 4.13
N ALA A 140 -19.89 19.96 4.42
CA ALA A 140 -18.83 20.92 4.15
C ALA A 140 -17.72 20.83 5.20
N ARG A 141 -16.45 20.80 4.76
CA ARG A 141 -15.27 20.89 5.64
C ARG A 141 -14.54 22.20 5.45
N HIS A 142 -14.08 22.79 6.54
CA HIS A 142 -13.09 23.89 6.62
C HIS A 142 -13.06 24.88 5.43
N GLY A 143 -14.15 25.62 5.22
CA GLY A 143 -14.19 26.69 4.21
C GLY A 143 -14.22 26.25 2.74
N GLU A 144 -14.11 24.95 2.47
CA GLU A 144 -14.03 24.40 1.12
C GLU A 144 -15.39 24.04 0.50
N GLY A 145 -16.49 24.07 1.27
CA GLY A 145 -17.82 23.64 0.82
C GLY A 145 -17.99 22.12 0.77
N ASN A 146 -19.21 21.61 0.56
CA ASN A 146 -19.42 20.16 0.48
C ASN A 146 -18.92 19.58 -0.87
N PRO A 147 -18.41 18.33 -0.90
CA PRO A 147 -17.89 17.71 -2.12
C PRO A 147 -18.90 17.65 -3.26
N LEU A 148 -20.19 17.46 -2.95
CA LEU A 148 -21.25 17.38 -3.96
C LEU A 148 -21.40 18.68 -4.77
N HIS A 149 -21.55 19.84 -4.09
CA HIS A 149 -21.70 21.13 -4.78
C HIS A 149 -20.39 21.59 -5.40
N TRP A 150 -19.26 21.29 -4.77
CA TRP A 150 -17.95 21.53 -5.36
C TRP A 150 -17.83 20.80 -6.71
N LEU A 151 -18.17 19.51 -6.76
CA LEU A 151 -18.07 18.72 -7.98
C LEU A 151 -19.02 19.26 -9.07
N ALA A 152 -20.26 19.59 -8.71
CA ALA A 152 -21.22 20.19 -9.63
C ALA A 152 -20.69 21.51 -10.24
N THR A 153 -20.08 22.37 -9.41
CA THR A 153 -19.49 23.64 -9.84
C THR A 153 -18.26 23.41 -10.72
N TYR A 154 -17.40 22.49 -10.33
CA TYR A 154 -16.22 22.10 -11.09
C TYR A 154 -16.60 21.55 -12.48
N LEU A 155 -17.56 20.63 -12.55
CA LEU A 155 -18.05 20.05 -13.81
C LEU A 155 -18.68 21.12 -14.71
N HIS A 156 -19.42 22.06 -14.14
CA HIS A 156 -19.98 23.19 -14.87
C HIS A 156 -18.89 24.09 -15.49
N GLN A 157 -17.84 24.39 -14.73
CA GLN A 157 -16.68 25.16 -15.22
C GLN A 157 -15.93 24.41 -16.32
N GLN A 158 -15.67 23.11 -16.13
CA GLN A 158 -15.02 22.26 -17.15
C GLN A 158 -15.86 22.19 -18.43
N CYS A 159 -17.18 22.04 -18.31
CA CYS A 159 -18.10 22.03 -19.45
C CYS A 159 -18.02 23.34 -20.24
N SER A 160 -18.06 24.48 -19.55
CA SER A 160 -17.96 25.79 -20.21
C SER A 160 -16.61 25.96 -20.92
N ALA A 161 -15.52 25.60 -20.25
CA ALA A 161 -14.17 25.71 -20.78
C ALA A 161 -13.95 24.82 -22.02
N VAL A 162 -14.40 23.55 -21.98
CA VAL A 162 -14.22 22.61 -23.09
C VAL A 162 -15.07 23.01 -24.31
N ILE A 163 -16.26 23.57 -24.10
CA ILE A 163 -17.10 24.10 -25.20
C ILE A 163 -16.38 25.26 -25.88
N ASP A 164 -15.86 26.22 -25.11
CA ASP A 164 -15.17 27.39 -25.66
C ASP A 164 -13.85 27.04 -26.34
N GLN A 165 -13.14 26.04 -25.82
CA GLN A 165 -11.95 25.50 -26.47
C GLN A 165 -12.31 24.83 -27.80
N GLN A 166 -13.23 23.85 -27.81
CA GLN A 166 -13.56 23.10 -29.02
C GLN A 166 -14.20 23.97 -30.11
N PHE A 167 -14.94 25.02 -29.75
CA PHE A 167 -15.44 25.99 -30.71
C PHE A 167 -14.32 26.83 -31.33
N ARG A 168 -13.34 27.28 -30.53
CA ARG A 168 -12.18 28.03 -31.04
C ARG A 168 -11.28 27.19 -31.95
N ASP A 169 -11.10 25.92 -31.60
CA ASP A 169 -10.27 24.98 -32.35
C ASP A 169 -11.00 24.42 -33.60
N GLY A 170 -12.26 24.81 -33.82
CA GLY A 170 -13.08 24.37 -34.97
C GLY A 170 -13.60 22.94 -34.88
N ALA A 171 -13.47 22.29 -33.72
CA ALA A 171 -13.97 20.92 -33.49
C ALA A 171 -15.49 20.86 -33.28
N LEU A 172 -16.11 21.96 -32.84
CA LEU A 172 -17.56 22.16 -32.81
C LEU A 172 -17.93 23.28 -33.76
N ASP A 173 -18.99 23.09 -34.55
CA ASP A 173 -19.55 24.19 -35.32
C ASP A 173 -20.42 25.13 -34.47
N SER A 174 -20.92 26.19 -35.09
CA SER A 174 -21.74 27.20 -34.41
C SER A 174 -23.04 26.65 -33.81
N LEU A 175 -23.69 25.69 -34.48
CA LEU A 175 -24.95 25.11 -34.02
C LEU A 175 -24.71 24.15 -32.85
N GLU A 176 -23.62 23.40 -32.90
CA GLU A 176 -23.22 22.45 -31.86
C GLU A 176 -22.74 23.16 -30.60
N ALA A 177 -21.89 24.17 -30.77
CA ALA A 177 -21.45 25.02 -29.67
C ALA A 177 -22.64 25.74 -29.01
N ALA A 178 -23.59 26.26 -29.81
CA ALA A 178 -24.81 26.85 -29.27
C ALA A 178 -25.64 25.81 -28.48
N THR A 179 -25.79 24.60 -28.99
CA THR A 179 -26.52 23.50 -28.34
C THR A 179 -25.85 23.08 -27.03
N ALA A 180 -24.52 22.96 -27.00
CA ALA A 180 -23.78 22.66 -25.77
C ALA A 180 -23.86 23.79 -24.74
N ARG A 181 -23.80 25.06 -25.18
CA ARG A 181 -23.91 26.23 -24.28
C ARG A 181 -25.24 26.33 -23.54
N VAL A 182 -26.29 25.66 -24.04
CA VAL A 182 -27.60 25.59 -23.37
C VAL A 182 -27.45 25.00 -21.96
N ILE A 183 -26.69 23.91 -21.79
CA ILE A 183 -26.56 23.27 -20.47
C ILE A 183 -25.70 24.09 -19.52
N ALA A 184 -24.71 24.83 -20.04
CA ALA A 184 -23.86 25.70 -19.25
C ALA A 184 -24.59 26.97 -18.81
N SER A 185 -25.45 27.54 -19.66
CA SER A 185 -26.16 28.79 -19.37
C SER A 185 -27.46 28.57 -18.61
N PHE A 186 -28.15 27.47 -18.89
CA PHE A 186 -29.46 27.13 -18.33
C PHE A 186 -29.44 25.68 -17.80
N PRO A 187 -28.77 25.42 -16.66
CA PRO A 187 -28.58 24.06 -16.15
C PRO A 187 -29.86 23.41 -15.63
N LYS A 188 -30.91 24.17 -15.28
CA LYS A 188 -32.20 23.63 -14.80
C LYS A 188 -33.18 23.41 -15.95
N ALA A 189 -33.93 22.31 -15.91
CA ALA A 189 -34.94 22.00 -16.92
C ALA A 189 -36.05 23.05 -16.99
N GLN A 190 -36.45 23.60 -15.83
CA GLN A 190 -37.50 24.63 -15.74
C GLN A 190 -37.08 25.92 -16.46
N ASP A 191 -35.84 26.38 -16.29
CA ASP A 191 -35.32 27.60 -16.92
C ASP A 191 -35.27 27.46 -18.45
N ARG A 192 -34.93 26.26 -18.95
CA ARG A 192 -34.93 25.95 -20.38
C ARG A 192 -36.34 25.91 -20.97
N ALA A 193 -37.31 25.38 -20.23
CA ALA A 193 -38.70 25.28 -20.69
C ALA A 193 -39.38 26.65 -20.89
N LEU A 194 -38.85 27.71 -20.27
CA LEU A 194 -39.31 29.09 -20.46
C LEU A 194 -38.84 29.71 -21.79
N LEU A 195 -37.92 29.05 -22.51
CA LEU A 195 -37.33 29.54 -23.76
C LEU A 195 -37.78 28.65 -24.92
N ASN A 196 -38.69 29.15 -25.76
CA ASN A 196 -39.33 28.39 -26.85
C ASN A 196 -38.36 27.76 -27.85
N ASN A 197 -37.17 28.34 -28.05
CA ASN A 197 -36.11 27.87 -28.93
C ASN A 197 -35.21 26.79 -28.30
N LEU A 198 -35.39 26.44 -27.02
CA LEU A 198 -34.61 25.45 -26.30
C LEU A 198 -35.39 24.14 -26.00
N VAL A 199 -36.69 24.10 -26.33
CA VAL A 199 -37.57 22.94 -26.14
C VAL A 199 -37.13 21.73 -26.99
N GLU A 200 -36.40 21.97 -28.09
CA GLU A 200 -35.87 20.94 -28.99
C GLU A 200 -34.64 20.21 -28.42
N VAL A 201 -34.07 20.68 -27.30
CA VAL A 201 -32.87 20.09 -26.68
C VAL A 201 -33.28 19.14 -25.55
N LYS A 202 -33.09 17.84 -25.76
CA LYS A 202 -33.30 16.79 -24.76
C LYS A 202 -32.01 16.60 -23.97
N ILE A 203 -32.14 16.54 -22.65
CA ILE A 203 -31.00 16.34 -21.74
C ILE A 203 -31.34 15.20 -20.79
N SER A 204 -30.47 14.21 -20.76
CA SER A 204 -30.56 13.06 -19.87
C SER A 204 -29.19 12.75 -19.25
N LEU A 205 -29.21 11.96 -18.19
CA LEU A 205 -27.99 11.39 -17.61
C LEU A 205 -27.86 9.95 -18.08
N LEU A 206 -26.65 9.56 -18.45
CA LEU A 206 -26.28 8.18 -18.68
C LEU A 206 -25.45 7.70 -17.49
N GLY A 207 -25.84 6.56 -16.95
CA GLY A 207 -25.07 5.83 -15.94
C GLY A 207 -24.83 4.41 -16.41
N GLN A 208 -23.59 3.97 -16.36
CA GLN A 208 -23.24 2.58 -16.61
C GLN A 208 -23.77 1.66 -15.50
N ALA A 209 -24.32 0.50 -15.86
CA ALA A 209 -24.63 -0.51 -14.86
C ALA A 209 -23.34 -0.97 -14.16
N THR A 210 -23.42 -1.16 -12.85
CA THR A 210 -22.27 -1.51 -12.02
C THR A 210 -21.56 -2.76 -12.56
N CYS A 211 -20.30 -2.60 -12.97
CA CYS A 211 -19.42 -3.67 -13.42
C CYS A 211 -18.13 -3.61 -12.60
N VAL A 212 -17.87 -4.68 -11.83
CA VAL A 212 -16.76 -4.66 -10.86
C VAL A 212 -15.39 -4.68 -11.55
N GLU A 213 -15.26 -5.36 -12.69
CA GLU A 213 -14.00 -5.42 -13.44
C GLU A 213 -13.61 -4.06 -14.03
N GLN A 214 -14.61 -3.29 -14.47
CA GLN A 214 -14.41 -1.99 -15.12
C GLN A 214 -14.37 -0.82 -14.11
N GLY A 215 -14.90 -1.02 -12.90
CA GLY A 215 -14.99 0.02 -11.89
C GLY A 215 -15.88 1.19 -12.32
N LEU A 216 -15.54 2.40 -11.88
CA LEU A 216 -16.22 3.62 -12.33
C LEU A 216 -15.52 4.16 -13.58
N ASP A 217 -16.17 4.03 -14.73
CA ASP A 217 -15.70 4.59 -15.98
C ASP A 217 -15.84 6.13 -15.99
N PRO A 218 -14.75 6.92 -16.12
CA PRO A 218 -14.83 8.38 -16.18
C PRO A 218 -15.66 8.91 -17.35
N GLU A 219 -15.90 8.10 -18.39
CA GLU A 219 -16.69 8.48 -19.56
C GLU A 219 -18.17 8.10 -19.44
N LEU A 220 -18.52 7.04 -18.69
CA LEU A 220 -19.88 6.48 -18.67
C LEU A 220 -20.52 6.34 -17.28
N ALA A 221 -19.75 6.47 -16.19
CA ALA A 221 -20.29 6.35 -14.84
C ALA A 221 -21.30 7.46 -14.51
N SER A 222 -21.08 8.67 -15.03
CA SER A 222 -22.07 9.73 -14.95
C SER A 222 -21.84 10.75 -16.04
N ALA A 223 -22.53 10.58 -17.17
CA ALA A 223 -22.40 11.45 -18.32
C ALA A 223 -23.70 12.20 -18.60
N ILE A 224 -23.58 13.42 -19.11
CA ILE A 224 -24.71 14.20 -19.60
C ILE A 224 -24.82 13.96 -21.10
N LEU A 225 -25.95 13.39 -21.52
CA LEU A 225 -26.33 13.26 -22.92
C LEU A 225 -27.19 14.47 -23.31
N ILE A 226 -26.78 15.15 -24.38
CA ILE A 226 -27.49 16.29 -24.97
C ILE A 226 -27.87 15.89 -26.38
N GLU A 227 -29.16 15.84 -26.67
CA GLU A 227 -29.66 15.50 -27.98
C GLU A 227 -30.47 16.67 -28.54
N ARG A 228 -30.26 16.96 -29.83
CA ARG A 228 -31.04 17.96 -30.54
C ARG A 228 -31.36 17.48 -31.94
N GLU A 229 -32.63 17.58 -32.29
CA GLU A 229 -33.10 17.39 -33.66
C GLU A 229 -33.40 18.77 -34.24
N VAL A 230 -32.86 19.07 -35.41
CA VAL A 230 -33.10 20.33 -36.15
C VAL A 230 -33.73 19.98 -37.49
N PRO A 231 -35.07 19.81 -37.54
CA PRO A 231 -35.77 19.32 -38.73
C PRO A 231 -35.51 20.16 -39.99
N GLN A 232 -35.38 21.49 -39.82
CA GLN A 232 -35.19 22.43 -40.94
C GLN A 232 -33.86 22.22 -41.66
N LEU A 233 -32.84 21.69 -40.96
CA LEU A 233 -31.52 21.39 -41.49
C LEU A 233 -31.32 19.88 -41.75
N GLN A 234 -32.36 19.06 -41.53
CA GLN A 234 -32.28 17.59 -41.52
C GLN A 234 -31.09 17.06 -40.70
N ARG A 235 -30.83 17.70 -39.56
CA ARG A 235 -29.64 17.45 -38.76
C ARG A 235 -30.01 17.00 -37.37
N ASN A 236 -29.46 15.85 -36.98
CA ASN A 236 -29.47 15.36 -35.61
C ASN A 236 -28.07 15.53 -35.02
N MET A 237 -28.00 15.61 -33.69
CA MET A 237 -26.73 15.59 -32.97
C MET A 237 -26.92 15.00 -31.58
N ALA A 238 -25.91 14.28 -31.13
CA ALA A 238 -25.78 13.81 -29.75
C ALA A 238 -24.42 14.27 -29.22
N LEU A 239 -24.42 15.00 -28.11
CA LEU A 239 -23.21 15.43 -27.42
C LEU A 239 -23.16 14.74 -26.06
N LEU A 240 -22.00 14.21 -25.69
CA LEU A 240 -21.77 13.52 -24.42
C LEU A 240 -20.74 14.29 -23.61
N PHE A 241 -21.15 14.83 -22.46
CA PHE A 241 -20.24 15.46 -21.50
C PHE A 241 -19.97 14.51 -20.33
N THR A 242 -18.68 14.28 -20.02
CA THR A 242 -18.24 13.21 -19.12
C THR A 242 -17.56 13.74 -17.85
N LEU A 243 -17.31 12.87 -16.86
CA LEU A 243 -16.61 13.23 -15.63
C LEU A 243 -15.14 13.57 -15.86
N SER A 244 -14.56 13.07 -16.95
CA SER A 244 -13.20 13.44 -17.40
C SER A 244 -13.07 14.89 -17.89
N GLY A 245 -14.20 15.63 -17.97
CA GLY A 245 -14.25 16.97 -18.55
C GLY A 245 -14.28 16.98 -20.07
N ALA A 246 -14.33 15.81 -20.72
CA ALA A 246 -14.44 15.71 -22.17
C ALA A 246 -15.88 15.95 -22.65
N LEU A 247 -16.01 16.70 -23.73
CA LEU A 247 -17.21 16.81 -24.56
C LEU A 247 -16.97 16.04 -25.86
N GLN A 248 -17.77 15.01 -26.12
CA GLN A 248 -17.70 14.16 -27.30
C GLN A 248 -18.90 14.45 -28.22
N ARG A 249 -18.65 14.51 -29.53
CA ARG A 249 -19.65 14.82 -30.56
C ARG A 249 -19.97 13.57 -31.37
N PHE A 250 -21.26 13.33 -31.58
CA PHE A 250 -21.79 12.28 -32.45
C PHE A 250 -22.86 12.85 -33.39
N ASP A 251 -22.96 12.29 -34.59
CA ASP A 251 -23.94 12.74 -35.58
C ASP A 251 -25.38 12.31 -35.24
N SER A 252 -25.55 11.31 -34.38
CA SER A 252 -26.86 10.87 -33.88
C SER A 252 -26.71 9.96 -32.67
N ARG A 253 -27.84 9.66 -32.01
CA ARG A 253 -27.93 8.63 -30.98
C ARG A 253 -27.48 7.24 -31.48
N GLN A 254 -27.73 6.94 -32.75
CA GLN A 254 -27.32 5.68 -33.36
C GLN A 254 -25.79 5.62 -33.53
N ALA A 255 -25.17 6.74 -33.90
CA ALA A 255 -23.70 6.84 -33.99
C ALA A 255 -23.05 6.70 -32.60
N LEU A 256 -23.65 7.29 -31.56
CA LEU A 256 -23.23 7.07 -30.17
C LEU A 256 -23.32 5.57 -29.80
N GLY A 257 -24.45 4.92 -30.10
CA GLY A 257 -24.63 3.48 -29.86
C GLY A 257 -23.57 2.62 -30.57
N ALA A 258 -23.24 2.93 -31.82
CA ALA A 258 -22.20 2.24 -32.57
C ALA A 258 -20.79 2.44 -31.97
N ALA A 259 -20.48 3.66 -31.50
CA ALA A 259 -19.21 3.93 -30.83
C ALA A 259 -19.09 3.17 -29.50
N LEU A 260 -20.18 3.07 -28.73
CA LEU A 260 -20.24 2.28 -27.49
C LEU A 260 -20.07 0.78 -27.76
N LEU A 261 -20.67 0.25 -28.82
CA LEU A 261 -20.51 -1.14 -29.25
C LEU A 261 -19.05 -1.48 -29.56
N ASN A 262 -18.41 -0.62 -30.36
CA ASN A 262 -17.03 -0.83 -30.77
C ASN A 262 -16.06 -0.74 -29.58
N ARG A 263 -16.36 0.11 -28.59
CA ARG A 263 -15.60 0.18 -27.34
C ARG A 263 -15.61 -1.14 -26.56
N CYS A 264 -16.70 -1.90 -26.64
CA CYS A 264 -16.87 -3.17 -25.94
C CYS A 264 -16.57 -4.40 -26.82
N ALA A 265 -16.13 -4.22 -28.07
CA ALA A 265 -15.84 -5.32 -28.97
C ALA A 265 -14.70 -6.20 -28.42
N GLY A 266 -15.06 -7.41 -27.93
CA GLY A 266 -14.13 -8.37 -27.34
C GLY A 266 -14.29 -8.58 -25.83
N GLN A 267 -15.10 -7.77 -25.15
CA GLN A 267 -15.53 -8.01 -23.77
C GLN A 267 -16.82 -8.85 -23.84
N GLY A 268 -16.81 -10.07 -23.30
CA GLY A 268 -17.89 -11.05 -23.47
C GLY A 268 -19.25 -10.64 -22.88
N ASP A 269 -19.28 -9.61 -22.04
CA ASP A 269 -20.49 -9.04 -21.45
C ASP A 269 -20.90 -7.75 -22.17
N GLY A 270 -22.18 -7.66 -22.53
CA GLY A 270 -22.75 -6.48 -23.18
C GLY A 270 -22.74 -5.24 -22.27
N LEU A 271 -22.61 -4.05 -22.86
CA LEU A 271 -22.69 -2.78 -22.14
C LEU A 271 -24.16 -2.41 -21.87
N LEU A 272 -24.51 -2.32 -20.58
CA LEU A 272 -25.81 -1.82 -20.13
C LEU A 272 -25.66 -0.39 -19.62
N LEU A 273 -26.31 0.55 -20.30
CA LEU A 273 -26.44 1.94 -19.86
C LEU A 273 -27.87 2.22 -19.40
N ARG A 274 -28.01 2.92 -18.29
CA ARG A 274 -29.29 3.41 -17.78
C ARG A 274 -29.40 4.89 -18.06
N GLU A 275 -30.50 5.28 -18.68
CA GLU A 275 -30.81 6.68 -18.97
C GLU A 275 -31.80 7.24 -17.94
N TYR A 276 -31.42 8.35 -17.30
CA TYR A 276 -32.19 9.01 -16.26
C TYR A 276 -32.61 10.43 -16.69
N PRO A 277 -33.84 10.87 -16.37
CA PRO A 277 -34.21 12.27 -16.55
C PRO A 277 -33.47 13.16 -15.54
N ALA A 278 -33.12 14.38 -15.96
CA ALA A 278 -32.47 15.40 -15.11
C ALA A 278 -33.40 16.61 -14.87
N PRO A 279 -34.39 16.51 -13.96
CA PRO A 279 -35.34 17.60 -13.72
C PRO A 279 -34.72 18.79 -12.95
N GLY A 280 -33.71 18.51 -12.12
CA GLY A 280 -32.97 19.53 -11.35
C GLY A 280 -31.81 20.17 -12.13
N PRO A 281 -30.89 20.85 -11.44
CA PRO A 281 -29.63 21.32 -12.04
C PRO A 281 -28.82 20.13 -12.56
N VAL A 282 -28.51 20.10 -13.85
CA VAL A 282 -27.94 18.92 -14.52
C VAL A 282 -26.57 18.49 -13.95
N PHE A 283 -25.69 19.43 -13.62
CA PHE A 283 -24.36 19.11 -13.05
C PHE A 283 -24.44 18.59 -11.61
N LEU A 284 -25.43 19.04 -10.83
CA LEU A 284 -25.71 18.48 -9.52
C LEU A 284 -26.26 17.05 -9.65
N ALA A 285 -27.16 16.83 -10.61
CA ALA A 285 -27.70 15.51 -10.90
C ALA A 285 -26.59 14.54 -11.39
N GLN A 286 -25.63 15.04 -12.17
CA GLN A 286 -24.43 14.29 -12.58
C GLN A 286 -23.58 13.88 -11.37
N ALA A 287 -23.33 14.80 -10.43
CA ALA A 287 -22.59 14.50 -9.20
C ALA A 287 -23.31 13.48 -8.31
N LEU A 288 -24.65 13.60 -8.18
CA LEU A 288 -25.49 12.66 -7.43
C LEU A 288 -25.44 11.26 -8.05
N LEU A 289 -25.56 11.14 -9.38
CA LEU A 289 -25.49 9.85 -10.06
C LEU A 289 -24.15 9.17 -9.83
N LEU A 290 -23.03 9.90 -9.89
CA LEU A 290 -21.70 9.35 -9.58
C LEU A 290 -21.63 8.80 -8.15
N ARG A 291 -22.19 9.52 -7.17
CA ARG A 291 -22.25 9.05 -5.78
C ARG A 291 -23.04 7.74 -5.66
N GLU A 292 -24.20 7.64 -6.30
CA GLU A 292 -25.01 6.41 -6.26
C GLU A 292 -24.27 5.23 -6.91
N GLN A 293 -23.60 5.45 -8.04
CA GLN A 293 -22.79 4.41 -8.67
C GLN A 293 -21.60 3.98 -7.80
N GLN A 294 -20.95 4.92 -7.11
CA GLN A 294 -19.90 4.60 -6.15
C GLN A 294 -20.44 3.69 -5.02
N GLN A 295 -21.64 3.97 -4.52
CA GLN A 295 -22.27 3.17 -3.46
C GLN A 295 -22.63 1.75 -3.94
N GLU A 296 -23.18 1.62 -5.16
CA GLU A 296 -23.44 0.32 -5.78
C GLU A 296 -22.14 -0.48 -5.96
N LEU A 297 -21.10 0.15 -6.50
CA LEU A 297 -19.78 -0.49 -6.70
C LEU A 297 -19.18 -0.97 -5.38
N ILE A 298 -19.23 -0.16 -4.32
CA ILE A 298 -18.75 -0.55 -2.97
C ILE A 298 -19.50 -1.76 -2.44
N GLY A 299 -20.82 -1.82 -2.66
CA GLY A 299 -21.65 -2.95 -2.26
C GLY A 299 -21.26 -4.26 -2.94
N GLU A 300 -20.97 -4.22 -4.25
CA GLU A 300 -20.55 -5.40 -5.01
C GLU A 300 -19.10 -5.80 -4.71
N LEU A 301 -18.18 -4.84 -4.58
CA LEU A 301 -16.78 -5.08 -4.23
C LEU A 301 -16.62 -5.78 -2.87
N ALA A 302 -17.48 -5.45 -1.90
CA ALA A 302 -17.44 -6.05 -0.57
C ALA A 302 -17.80 -7.54 -0.54
N ARG A 303 -18.48 -8.06 -1.59
CA ARG A 303 -18.88 -9.47 -1.71
C ARG A 303 -17.85 -10.34 -2.43
N LEU A 304 -16.87 -9.72 -3.08
CA LEU A 304 -15.88 -10.45 -3.85
C LEU A 304 -14.90 -11.22 -2.96
N PRO A 305 -14.43 -12.41 -3.39
CA PRO A 305 -13.41 -13.17 -2.67
C PRO A 305 -12.11 -12.35 -2.53
N ALA A 306 -11.24 -12.76 -1.61
CA ALA A 306 -9.93 -12.15 -1.44
C ALA A 306 -9.13 -12.15 -2.76
N LEU A 307 -8.34 -11.10 -2.98
CA LEU A 307 -7.39 -11.05 -4.09
C LEU A 307 -6.32 -12.15 -3.89
N PRO A 308 -5.77 -12.71 -4.98
CA PRO A 308 -4.67 -13.67 -4.88
C PRO A 308 -3.52 -13.11 -4.04
N GLY A 309 -2.99 -13.91 -3.12
CA GLY A 309 -1.87 -13.51 -2.27
C GLY A 309 -2.17 -12.42 -1.23
N MET A 310 -3.44 -12.18 -0.92
CA MET A 310 -3.87 -11.24 0.10
C MET A 310 -4.90 -11.85 1.05
N SER A 311 -4.95 -11.35 2.29
CA SER A 311 -6.05 -11.68 3.20
C SER A 311 -7.37 -11.07 2.75
N ALA A 312 -8.48 -11.65 3.19
CA ALA A 312 -9.80 -11.11 2.89
C ALA A 312 -9.94 -9.67 3.41
N MET A 313 -9.44 -9.40 4.62
CA MET A 313 -9.38 -8.07 5.21
C MET A 313 -8.58 -7.08 4.35
N HIS A 314 -7.32 -7.40 4.02
CA HIS A 314 -6.48 -6.49 3.22
C HIS A 314 -7.05 -6.28 1.81
N SER A 315 -7.63 -7.33 1.21
CA SER A 315 -8.29 -7.24 -0.10
C SER A 315 -9.48 -6.30 -0.05
N LEU A 316 -10.30 -6.41 1.00
CA LEU A 316 -11.45 -5.53 1.21
C LEU A 316 -11.01 -4.08 1.42
N LEU A 317 -10.05 -3.85 2.32
CA LEU A 317 -9.49 -2.52 2.59
C LEU A 317 -8.98 -1.87 1.30
N GLN A 318 -8.15 -2.56 0.52
CA GLN A 318 -7.59 -2.03 -0.72
C GLN A 318 -8.68 -1.69 -1.75
N ARG A 319 -9.63 -2.62 -2.01
CA ARG A 319 -10.69 -2.41 -3.00
C ARG A 319 -11.64 -1.27 -2.65
N LEU A 320 -12.05 -1.20 -1.38
CA LEU A 320 -12.95 -0.15 -0.92
C LEU A 320 -12.24 1.20 -0.87
N ASP A 321 -10.94 1.21 -0.57
CA ASP A 321 -10.15 2.44 -0.61
C ASP A 321 -9.96 2.94 -2.05
N GLU A 322 -9.66 2.05 -3.00
CA GLU A 322 -9.57 2.34 -4.43
C GLU A 322 -10.88 2.93 -4.97
N ALA A 323 -12.02 2.25 -4.75
CA ALA A 323 -13.33 2.68 -5.25
C ALA A 323 -13.81 4.00 -4.62
N SER A 324 -13.54 4.21 -3.34
CA SER A 324 -13.95 5.43 -2.64
C SER A 324 -13.08 6.65 -3.02
N SER A 325 -11.83 6.43 -3.48
CA SER A 325 -10.89 7.50 -3.83
C SER A 325 -11.23 8.29 -5.09
N LEU A 326 -12.03 7.70 -5.99
CA LEU A 326 -12.27 8.21 -7.33
C LEU A 326 -10.99 8.47 -8.15
N LEU A 327 -9.88 7.77 -7.85
CA LEU A 327 -8.59 7.92 -8.56
C LEU A 327 -8.65 7.57 -10.05
N GLY A 328 -9.64 6.77 -10.47
CA GLY A 328 -9.91 6.46 -11.88
C GLY A 328 -10.68 7.57 -12.61
N VAL A 329 -11.31 8.49 -11.86
CA VAL A 329 -12.06 9.63 -12.42
C VAL A 329 -11.12 10.80 -12.70
N CYS A 330 -10.31 10.64 -13.74
CA CYS A 330 -9.27 11.60 -14.14
C CYS A 330 -9.58 12.26 -15.49
N GLN A 331 -8.98 13.43 -15.74
CA GLN A 331 -9.05 14.07 -17.05
C GLN A 331 -8.16 13.32 -18.06
N ALA A 332 -8.35 13.61 -19.34
CA ALA A 332 -7.53 13.04 -20.42
C ALA A 332 -6.03 13.31 -20.24
N SER A 333 -5.64 14.50 -19.77
CA SER A 333 -4.24 14.88 -19.58
C SER A 333 -3.52 14.03 -18.51
N GLN A 334 -4.17 13.70 -17.39
CA GLN A 334 -3.56 12.81 -16.39
C GLN A 334 -3.48 11.38 -16.89
N ARG A 335 -4.48 10.89 -17.64
CA ARG A 335 -4.45 9.57 -18.29
C ARG A 335 -3.29 9.47 -19.29
N GLU A 336 -3.16 10.44 -20.19
CA GLU A 336 -2.03 10.52 -21.13
C GLU A 336 -0.68 10.55 -20.40
N MET A 337 -0.60 11.28 -19.29
CA MET A 337 0.61 11.31 -18.47
C MET A 337 0.91 9.92 -17.90
N ARG A 338 -0.05 9.26 -17.28
CA ARG A 338 0.12 7.89 -16.74
C ARG A 338 0.51 6.91 -17.84
N GLU A 339 -0.11 6.97 -19.02
CA GLU A 339 0.25 6.13 -20.16
C GLU A 339 1.70 6.35 -20.62
N ARG A 340 2.17 7.60 -20.73
CA ARG A 340 3.57 7.91 -21.07
C ARG A 340 4.55 7.30 -20.07
N PHE A 341 4.20 7.27 -18.78
CA PHE A 341 5.01 6.64 -17.74
C PHE A 341 4.88 5.12 -17.74
N ARG A 342 3.70 4.57 -18.04
CA ARG A 342 3.51 3.12 -18.21
C ARG A 342 4.36 2.55 -19.33
N LEU A 343 4.56 3.29 -20.42
CA LEU A 343 5.46 2.90 -21.50
C LEU A 343 6.93 2.78 -21.07
N GLN A 344 7.31 3.36 -19.91
CA GLN A 344 8.65 3.22 -19.32
C GLN A 344 8.77 2.01 -18.38
N LEU A 345 7.65 1.33 -18.06
CA LEU A 345 7.68 0.13 -17.22
C LEU A 345 8.41 -1.01 -17.96
N PRO A 346 9.10 -1.89 -17.23
CA PRO A 346 9.77 -3.03 -17.83
C PRO A 346 8.72 -3.99 -18.42
N SER A 347 9.07 -4.68 -19.50
CA SER A 347 8.14 -5.53 -20.26
C SER A 347 7.41 -6.55 -19.38
N TRP A 348 8.13 -7.21 -18.46
CA TRP A 348 7.56 -8.20 -17.54
C TRP A 348 6.45 -7.63 -16.64
N LEU A 349 6.49 -6.34 -16.33
CA LEU A 349 5.51 -5.67 -15.48
C LEU A 349 4.42 -4.98 -16.31
N GLY A 350 4.80 -4.35 -17.43
CA GLY A 350 3.87 -3.69 -18.34
C GLY A 350 2.93 -4.67 -19.06
N GLN A 351 3.43 -5.87 -19.39
CA GLN A 351 2.69 -6.93 -20.09
C GLN A 351 2.03 -7.95 -19.14
N ALA A 352 2.26 -7.83 -17.82
CA ALA A 352 1.63 -8.72 -16.85
C ALA A 352 0.10 -8.61 -16.90
N ALA A 353 -0.59 -9.70 -16.57
CA ALA A 353 -2.05 -9.70 -16.50
C ALA A 353 -2.54 -8.68 -15.45
N GLU A 354 -3.71 -8.09 -15.68
CA GLU A 354 -4.25 -7.03 -14.83
C GLU A 354 -4.37 -7.43 -13.36
N ALA A 355 -4.80 -8.66 -13.08
CA ALA A 355 -4.85 -9.21 -11.73
C ALA A 355 -3.46 -9.25 -11.06
N GLN A 356 -2.40 -9.59 -11.82
CA GLN A 356 -1.04 -9.64 -11.30
C GLN A 356 -0.47 -8.23 -11.07
N ARG A 357 -0.76 -7.27 -11.96
CA ARG A 357 -0.37 -5.87 -11.76
C ARG A 357 -1.07 -5.27 -10.54
N ARG A 358 -2.35 -5.57 -10.33
CA ARG A 358 -3.08 -5.18 -9.11
C ARG A 358 -2.48 -5.80 -7.84
N ASP A 359 -2.13 -7.09 -7.86
CA ASP A 359 -1.48 -7.74 -6.72
C ASP A 359 -0.12 -7.08 -6.41
N TYR A 360 0.70 -6.84 -7.44
CA TYR A 360 1.97 -6.14 -7.29
C TYR A 360 1.79 -4.72 -6.74
N ALA A 361 0.83 -3.95 -7.27
CA ALA A 361 0.48 -2.62 -6.77
C ALA A 361 0.05 -2.66 -5.29
N GLY A 362 -0.77 -3.64 -4.90
CA GLY A 362 -1.20 -3.82 -3.51
C GLY A 362 -0.04 -4.08 -2.55
N ARG A 363 0.93 -4.92 -2.96
CA ARG A 363 2.15 -5.19 -2.20
C ARG A 363 3.04 -3.94 -2.06
N LEU A 364 3.16 -3.14 -3.12
CA LEU A 364 3.88 -1.85 -3.06
C LEU A 364 3.22 -0.85 -2.11
N LEU A 365 1.88 -0.77 -2.11
CA LEU A 365 1.15 0.09 -1.17
C LEU A 365 1.39 -0.32 0.27
N ARG A 366 1.37 -1.62 0.58
CA ARG A 366 1.68 -2.12 1.94
C ARG A 366 3.11 -1.81 2.35
N LEU A 367 4.08 -1.97 1.46
CA LEU A 367 5.45 -1.54 1.72
C LEU A 367 5.55 -0.03 1.96
N ALA A 368 4.80 0.79 1.21
CA ALA A 368 4.77 2.25 1.42
C ALA A 368 4.18 2.61 2.80
N SER A 369 3.11 1.93 3.23
CA SER A 369 2.55 2.09 4.58
C SER A 369 3.53 1.68 5.67
N LEU A 370 4.28 0.58 5.49
CA LEU A 370 5.33 0.19 6.43
C LEU A 370 6.47 1.23 6.54
N GLN A 371 6.79 1.92 5.45
CA GLN A 371 7.78 3.02 5.49
C GLN A 371 7.26 4.21 6.30
N GLU A 372 5.96 4.51 6.25
CA GLU A 372 5.36 5.58 7.06
C GLU A 372 5.39 5.24 8.55
N ASP A 373 4.89 4.06 8.93
CA ASP A 373 4.86 3.60 10.32
C ASP A 373 6.27 3.51 10.93
N GLY A 374 7.26 3.18 10.10
CA GLY A 374 8.67 3.06 10.48
C GLY A 374 9.49 4.34 10.37
N ASN A 375 8.92 5.49 10.01
CA ASN A 375 9.67 6.72 9.67
C ASN A 375 10.82 6.48 8.65
N GLY A 376 10.63 5.57 7.71
CA GLY A 376 11.63 5.19 6.71
C GLY A 376 12.81 4.37 7.24
N THR A 377 12.78 3.95 8.51
CA THR A 377 13.90 3.23 9.14
C THR A 377 13.86 1.73 8.84
N SER A 378 15.03 1.15 8.59
CA SER A 378 15.19 -0.30 8.41
C SER A 378 15.59 -1.00 9.72
N PHE A 379 15.64 -2.33 9.72
CA PHE A 379 16.21 -3.08 10.84
C PHE A 379 17.73 -2.87 11.01
N LEU A 380 18.41 -2.34 9.99
CA LEU A 380 19.82 -1.97 10.03
C LEU A 380 20.03 -0.46 10.25
N ASP A 381 18.97 0.29 10.52
CA ASP A 381 19.07 1.71 10.87
C ASP A 381 20.04 1.95 12.03
N GLY A 382 20.90 2.96 11.92
CA GLY A 382 21.96 3.25 12.90
C GLY A 382 23.16 2.28 12.89
N VAL A 383 23.20 1.27 12.04
CA VAL A 383 24.40 0.45 11.82
C VAL A 383 25.26 1.13 10.75
N PRO A 384 26.52 1.50 11.04
CA PRO A 384 27.37 2.17 10.06
C PRO A 384 27.75 1.19 8.94
N ASP A 385 27.79 1.68 7.70
CA ASP A 385 28.39 0.93 6.59
C ASP A 385 29.86 0.61 6.90
N ALA A 386 30.36 -0.54 6.45
CA ALA A 386 31.72 -0.98 6.77
C ALA A 386 32.80 -0.01 6.26
N PHE A 387 32.60 0.58 5.08
CA PHE A 387 33.55 1.56 4.52
C PHE A 387 33.47 2.89 5.24
N GLU A 388 32.28 3.35 5.59
CA GLU A 388 32.09 4.57 6.38
C GLU A 388 32.65 4.41 7.79
N PHE A 389 32.43 3.25 8.43
CA PHE A 389 33.06 2.93 9.71
C PHE A 389 34.58 2.97 9.62
N ALA A 390 35.17 2.38 8.58
CA ALA A 390 36.61 2.41 8.37
C ALA A 390 37.13 3.83 8.09
N ARG A 391 36.41 4.61 7.28
CA ARG A 391 36.72 6.01 6.99
C ARG A 391 36.73 6.84 8.27
N GLU A 392 35.69 6.74 9.08
CA GLU A 392 35.59 7.48 10.35
C GLU A 392 36.74 7.12 11.28
N LYS A 393 37.06 5.83 11.45
CA LYS A 393 38.18 5.39 12.29
C LYS A 393 39.54 5.90 11.81
N LEU A 394 39.78 5.87 10.50
CA LEU A 394 41.00 6.39 9.90
C LEU A 394 41.11 7.91 10.09
N LEU A 395 40.06 8.66 9.76
CA LEU A 395 40.05 10.11 9.89
C LEU A 395 40.16 10.55 11.36
N ASP A 396 39.49 9.87 12.28
CA ASP A 396 39.58 10.14 13.72
C ASP A 396 41.02 9.97 14.24
N ALA A 397 41.70 8.92 13.80
CA ALA A 397 43.08 8.67 14.19
C ALA A 397 44.06 9.68 13.55
N MET A 398 43.91 9.96 12.25
CA MET A 398 44.70 10.98 11.56
C MET A 398 44.51 12.37 12.18
N ARG A 399 43.28 12.75 12.59
CA ARG A 399 43.01 14.01 13.29
C ARG A 399 43.71 14.11 14.64
N LYS A 400 43.80 13.01 15.37
CA LYS A 400 44.49 12.96 16.67
C LYS A 400 46.00 13.10 16.53
N GLU A 401 46.58 12.53 15.47
CA GLU A 401 48.03 12.53 15.24
C GLU A 401 48.52 13.79 14.53
N HIS A 402 47.68 14.36 13.66
CA HIS A 402 48.00 15.53 12.85
C HIS A 402 46.95 16.64 13.01
N PRO A 403 46.77 17.21 14.21
CA PRO A 403 45.69 18.17 14.50
C PRO A 403 45.79 19.49 13.74
N GLN A 404 46.98 19.83 13.21
CA GLN A 404 47.24 21.07 12.48
C GLN A 404 47.37 20.87 10.95
N ALA A 405 47.31 19.63 10.46
CA ALA A 405 47.43 19.35 9.03
C ALA A 405 46.03 19.17 8.39
N PRO A 406 45.81 19.62 7.15
CA PRO A 406 44.59 19.30 6.43
C PRO A 406 44.54 17.79 6.18
N LEU A 407 43.40 17.18 6.48
CA LEU A 407 43.19 15.74 6.22
C LEU A 407 43.06 15.49 4.72
N PRO A 408 43.64 14.40 4.21
CA PRO A 408 43.43 13.98 2.83
C PRO A 408 41.99 13.51 2.61
N ASN A 409 41.48 13.66 1.39
CA ASN A 409 40.27 12.96 0.97
C ASN A 409 40.59 11.48 0.75
N LEU A 410 40.13 10.60 1.65
CA LEU A 410 40.42 9.16 1.57
C LEU A 410 39.85 8.48 0.32
N ASP A 411 38.79 9.03 -0.30
CA ASP A 411 38.23 8.51 -1.55
C ASP A 411 39.11 8.80 -2.76
N ASP A 412 39.98 9.81 -2.66
CA ASP A 412 40.93 10.17 -3.71
C ASP A 412 42.24 9.36 -3.61
N LEU A 413 42.38 8.48 -2.62
CA LEU A 413 43.61 7.70 -2.40
C LEU A 413 43.48 6.27 -2.93
N GLN A 414 44.56 5.77 -3.52
CA GLN A 414 44.66 4.39 -3.98
C GLN A 414 46.00 3.76 -3.58
N LEU A 415 45.93 2.61 -2.92
CA LEU A 415 47.06 1.73 -2.69
C LEU A 415 47.18 0.73 -3.85
N VAL A 416 48.39 0.56 -4.36
CA VAL A 416 48.72 -0.40 -5.41
C VAL A 416 49.76 -1.37 -4.87
N ASN A 417 49.34 -2.63 -4.68
CA ASN A 417 50.22 -3.74 -4.32
C ASN A 417 50.57 -4.56 -5.56
N ARG A 418 51.85 -4.55 -5.96
CA ARG A 418 52.39 -5.39 -7.04
C ARG A 418 52.90 -6.69 -6.44
N GLN A 419 52.05 -7.70 -6.42
CA GLN A 419 52.30 -8.99 -5.81
C GLN A 419 53.17 -9.85 -6.72
N VAL A 420 54.20 -10.50 -6.18
CA VAL A 420 55.10 -11.38 -6.94
C VAL A 420 54.88 -12.82 -6.50
N THR A 421 54.42 -13.67 -7.41
CA THR A 421 54.30 -15.11 -7.18
C THR A 421 55.49 -15.82 -7.81
N ALA A 422 56.56 -16.06 -7.05
CA ALA A 422 57.67 -16.89 -7.50
C ALA A 422 57.36 -18.36 -7.22
N VAL A 423 57.29 -19.20 -8.27
CA VAL A 423 57.28 -20.65 -8.10
C VAL A 423 58.72 -21.14 -8.21
N ALA A 424 59.24 -21.80 -7.18
CA ALA A 424 60.53 -22.46 -7.26
C ALA A 424 60.40 -23.73 -8.12
N GLY A 425 60.53 -23.57 -9.45
CA GLY A 425 60.63 -24.69 -10.39
C GLY A 425 62.07 -25.19 -10.44
N GLY A 426 62.36 -26.30 -9.76
CA GLY A 426 63.67 -26.94 -9.84
C GLY A 426 63.83 -27.69 -11.17
N ASN A 427 64.66 -27.18 -12.08
CA ASN A 427 65.22 -27.96 -13.18
C ASN A 427 66.74 -27.77 -13.21
N GLY A 428 67.47 -28.81 -12.78
CA GLY A 428 68.87 -29.01 -13.17
C GLY A 428 69.87 -27.88 -12.91
N GLY A 429 69.85 -27.26 -11.72
CA GLY A 429 70.99 -26.49 -11.20
C GLY A 429 70.88 -24.96 -11.24
N ASP A 430 69.93 -24.38 -11.98
CA ASP A 430 69.69 -22.93 -11.98
C ASP A 430 68.26 -22.60 -11.52
N VAL A 431 68.13 -21.76 -10.50
CA VAL A 431 66.84 -21.22 -10.05
C VAL A 431 66.49 -20.03 -10.94
N VAL A 432 65.74 -20.26 -12.01
CA VAL A 432 65.13 -19.17 -12.78
C VAL A 432 63.79 -18.84 -12.14
N ALA A 433 63.71 -17.69 -11.46
CA ALA A 433 62.48 -17.16 -10.93
C ALA A 433 61.64 -16.54 -12.07
N GLU A 434 60.84 -17.35 -12.75
CA GLU A 434 59.70 -16.82 -13.51
C GLU A 434 58.53 -16.66 -12.54
N GLY A 435 58.11 -15.41 -12.33
CA GLY A 435 56.99 -15.08 -11.46
C GLY A 435 56.02 -14.14 -12.17
N GLU A 436 54.74 -14.48 -12.11
CA GLU A 436 53.67 -13.61 -12.59
C GLU A 436 53.46 -12.47 -11.58
N VAL A 437 53.44 -11.22 -12.06
CA VAL A 437 53.21 -10.04 -11.22
C VAL A 437 51.73 -9.68 -11.29
N GLN A 438 51.01 -9.92 -10.19
CA GLN A 438 49.61 -9.53 -10.06
C GLN A 438 49.51 -8.14 -9.44
N ILE A 439 48.88 -7.19 -10.14
CA ILE A 439 48.65 -5.83 -9.61
C ILE A 439 47.28 -5.78 -8.95
N VAL A 440 47.28 -5.45 -7.67
CA VAL A 440 46.07 -5.30 -6.85
C VAL A 440 45.94 -3.84 -6.42
N ARG A 441 44.76 -3.25 -6.65
CA ARG A 441 44.45 -1.87 -6.28
C ARG A 441 43.40 -1.86 -5.18
N MET A 442 43.56 -1.01 -4.17
CA MET A 442 42.61 -0.90 -3.06
C MET A 442 42.55 0.53 -2.50
N SER A 443 41.41 0.91 -1.92
CA SER A 443 41.27 2.16 -1.17
C SER A 443 41.85 2.04 0.25
N PRO A 444 42.11 3.15 0.97
CA PRO A 444 42.51 3.10 2.38
C PRO A 444 41.49 2.39 3.27
N MET A 445 40.20 2.55 2.99
CA MET A 445 39.13 1.89 3.74
C MET A 445 39.14 0.37 3.52
N GLN A 446 39.31 -0.09 2.28
CA GLN A 446 39.50 -1.50 1.97
C GLN A 446 40.73 -2.07 2.68
N PHE A 447 41.84 -1.32 2.66
CA PHE A 447 43.06 -1.73 3.36
C PHE A 447 42.87 -1.80 4.89
N ALA A 448 42.14 -0.85 5.48
CA ALA A 448 41.83 -0.86 6.90
C ALA A 448 40.92 -2.02 7.33
N LEU A 449 39.93 -2.37 6.51
CA LEU A 449 39.02 -3.49 6.77
C LEU A 449 39.70 -4.84 6.60
N ALA A 450 40.59 -4.99 5.61
CA ALA A 450 41.32 -6.23 5.33
C ALA A 450 42.56 -6.44 6.21
N ASN A 451 43.01 -5.37 6.87
CA ASN A 451 44.25 -5.30 7.64
C ASN A 451 45.49 -5.70 6.79
N LEU A 452 46.66 -5.88 7.42
CA LEU A 452 47.92 -6.21 6.74
C LEU A 452 47.90 -7.55 6.00
N ALA A 453 46.97 -8.44 6.35
CA ALA A 453 46.79 -9.76 5.75
C ALA A 453 46.54 -9.73 4.24
N VAL A 454 46.07 -8.59 3.71
CA VAL A 454 45.81 -8.36 2.30
C VAL A 454 47.08 -8.12 1.48
N LEU A 455 48.19 -7.78 2.14
CA LEU A 455 49.46 -7.50 1.49
C LEU A 455 50.23 -8.80 1.22
N ARG A 456 50.56 -9.06 -0.05
CA ARG A 456 51.50 -10.11 -0.44
C ARG A 456 52.92 -9.58 -0.67
N PRO A 457 53.95 -10.46 -0.63
CA PRO A 457 55.32 -10.09 -0.97
C PRO A 457 55.39 -9.39 -2.34
N GLY A 458 56.02 -8.22 -2.38
CA GLY A 458 55.96 -7.31 -3.52
C GLY A 458 56.21 -5.86 -3.13
N SER A 459 55.90 -4.93 -4.04
CA SER A 459 55.99 -3.48 -3.78
C SER A 459 54.60 -2.87 -3.56
N VAL A 460 54.44 -2.09 -2.50
CA VAL A 460 53.22 -1.33 -2.21
C VAL A 460 53.49 0.15 -2.42
N SER A 461 52.61 0.83 -3.15
CA SER A 461 52.70 2.28 -3.41
C SER A 461 51.35 2.95 -3.18
N LEU A 462 51.38 4.22 -2.75
CA LEU A 462 50.20 5.04 -2.47
C LEU A 462 50.18 6.22 -3.46
N HIS A 463 49.04 6.46 -4.09
CA HIS A 463 48.86 7.53 -5.07
C HIS A 463 47.51 8.25 -4.87
N SER A 464 47.46 9.53 -5.27
CA SER A 464 46.20 10.27 -5.43
C SER A 464 45.62 10.01 -6.83
N LEU A 465 44.30 9.78 -6.93
CA LEU A 465 43.59 9.58 -8.19
C LEU A 465 43.44 10.90 -8.96
N SER A 466 43.27 12.02 -8.27
CA SER A 466 43.23 13.37 -8.85
C SER A 466 44.60 13.92 -9.25
N GLY A 467 45.69 13.26 -8.84
CA GLY A 467 47.07 13.71 -9.07
C GLY A 467 47.53 14.80 -8.08
N ALA A 468 46.78 15.03 -7.00
CA ALA A 468 47.16 15.97 -5.95
C ALA A 468 48.41 15.48 -5.19
N SER A 469 49.24 16.44 -4.74
CA SER A 469 50.38 16.13 -3.88
C SER A 469 49.89 15.64 -2.51
N LEU A 470 50.31 14.44 -2.12
CA LEU A 470 50.01 13.90 -0.80
C LEU A 470 50.84 14.63 0.27
N PRO A 471 50.30 14.80 1.50
CA PRO A 471 51.09 15.33 2.61
C PRO A 471 52.32 14.47 2.90
N ASP A 472 53.45 15.09 3.26
CA ASP A 472 54.71 14.38 3.50
C ASP A 472 54.63 13.28 4.58
N TRP A 473 53.72 13.43 5.53
CA TRP A 473 53.48 12.45 6.60
C TRP A 473 52.67 11.23 6.13
N LEU A 474 51.90 11.35 5.05
CA LEU A 474 51.00 10.29 4.56
C LEU A 474 51.77 9.33 3.64
N THR A 475 52.58 8.47 4.26
CA THR A 475 53.36 7.44 3.56
C THR A 475 52.67 6.07 3.59
N VAL A 476 53.13 5.15 2.74
CA VAL A 476 52.68 3.74 2.76
C VAL A 476 52.94 3.11 4.13
N ASP A 477 54.09 3.38 4.73
CA ASP A 477 54.45 2.80 6.03
C ASP A 477 53.62 3.40 7.17
N TYR A 478 53.36 4.72 7.12
CA TYR A 478 52.38 5.34 8.02
C TYR A 478 51.01 4.66 7.95
N LEU A 479 50.48 4.43 6.74
CA LEU A 479 49.19 3.75 6.59
C LEU A 479 49.22 2.31 7.10
N LYS A 480 50.31 1.55 6.86
CA LYS A 480 50.46 0.20 7.43
C LYS A 480 50.42 0.23 8.96
N ASP A 481 51.18 1.13 9.57
CA ASP A 481 51.26 1.28 11.03
C ASP A 481 49.92 1.72 11.63
N LEU A 482 49.23 2.64 10.95
CA LEU A 482 47.89 3.11 11.33
C LEU A 482 46.87 1.96 11.27
N VAL A 483 46.84 1.21 10.18
CA VAL A 483 45.89 0.10 9.97
C VAL A 483 46.16 -1.05 10.94
N ALA A 484 47.42 -1.43 11.13
CA ALA A 484 47.80 -2.49 12.07
C ALA A 484 47.38 -2.17 13.51
N ARG A 485 47.48 -0.89 13.89
CA ARG A 485 47.16 -0.43 15.24
C ARG A 485 45.67 -0.20 15.47
N LEU A 486 44.94 0.25 14.44
CA LEU A 486 43.50 0.42 14.53
C LEU A 486 42.75 -0.92 14.46
N ASP A 487 43.25 -1.90 13.70
CA ASP A 487 42.57 -3.20 13.49
C ASP A 487 41.06 -3.06 13.25
N VAL A 488 40.70 -2.20 12.29
CA VAL A 488 39.29 -1.88 11.99
C VAL A 488 38.52 -3.15 11.62
N GLY A 489 39.15 -4.04 10.85
CA GLY A 489 38.59 -5.35 10.49
C GLY A 489 38.24 -6.22 11.70
N GLY A 490 39.08 -6.24 12.75
CA GLY A 490 38.77 -6.94 14.00
C GLY A 490 37.66 -6.30 14.84
N GLN A 491 37.43 -4.99 14.70
CA GLN A 491 36.43 -4.24 15.49
C GLN A 491 35.01 -4.29 14.92
N TYR A 492 34.86 -4.41 13.61
CA TYR A 492 33.55 -4.30 12.96
C TYR A 492 32.60 -5.50 13.22
N PRO A 493 33.03 -6.78 13.12
CA PRO A 493 32.14 -7.90 13.44
C PRO A 493 31.62 -7.91 14.90
N PRO A 494 32.43 -7.61 15.93
CA PRO A 494 31.92 -7.43 17.30
C PRO A 494 30.92 -6.28 17.44
N LEU A 495 31.06 -5.19 16.68
CA LEU A 495 30.07 -4.11 16.66
C LEU A 495 28.72 -4.60 16.14
N LEU A 496 28.72 -5.34 15.03
CA LEU A 496 27.50 -5.94 14.47
C LEU A 496 26.85 -6.93 15.46
N GLN A 497 27.65 -7.80 16.07
CA GLN A 497 27.18 -8.74 17.10
C GLN A 497 26.48 -7.99 18.26
N ARG A 498 27.10 -6.92 18.75
CA ARG A 498 26.54 -6.11 19.83
C ARG A 498 25.20 -5.47 19.45
N LEU A 499 25.14 -4.80 18.29
CA LEU A 499 23.96 -4.05 17.85
C LEU A 499 22.80 -4.96 17.39
N LEU A 500 23.10 -6.10 16.77
CA LEU A 500 22.08 -6.97 16.18
C LEU A 500 21.60 -8.07 17.12
N LEU A 501 22.43 -8.56 18.05
CA LEU A 501 22.12 -9.76 18.83
C LEU A 501 22.27 -9.59 20.34
N ASP A 502 23.28 -8.86 20.83
CA ASP A 502 23.58 -8.84 22.27
C ASP A 502 22.75 -7.79 23.04
N GLU A 503 22.58 -6.59 22.49
CA GLU A 503 21.81 -5.51 23.14
C GLU A 503 20.31 -5.75 23.00
N ARG A 504 19.65 -6.26 24.06
CA ARG A 504 18.24 -6.67 24.04
C ARG A 504 17.28 -5.59 23.51
N SER A 505 17.42 -4.33 23.95
CA SER A 505 16.54 -3.23 23.51
C SER A 505 16.66 -2.94 22.01
N GLU A 506 17.89 -2.94 21.49
CA GLU A 506 18.16 -2.76 20.05
C GLU A 506 17.69 -3.97 19.26
N ARG A 507 18.05 -5.18 19.71
CA ARG A 507 17.66 -6.44 19.08
C ARG A 507 16.14 -6.56 18.95
N ASP A 508 15.38 -6.32 20.01
CA ASP A 508 13.93 -6.50 19.99
C ASP A 508 13.25 -5.48 19.07
N LEU A 509 13.75 -4.24 19.02
CA LEU A 509 13.29 -3.22 18.08
C LEU A 509 13.59 -3.62 16.63
N ARG A 510 14.83 -4.03 16.34
CA ARG A 510 15.29 -4.43 15.00
C ARG A 510 14.58 -5.68 14.51
N GLN A 511 14.39 -6.68 15.37
CA GLN A 511 13.66 -7.90 15.07
C GLN A 511 12.21 -7.60 14.68
N ARG A 512 11.52 -6.68 15.39
CA ARG A 512 10.16 -6.27 15.01
C ARG A 512 10.12 -5.63 13.63
N ARG A 513 11.03 -4.68 13.36
CA ARG A 513 11.15 -4.02 12.05
C ARG A 513 11.44 -5.03 10.95
N PHE A 514 12.40 -5.93 11.18
CA PHE A 514 12.74 -7.02 10.26
C PHE A 514 11.53 -7.90 9.98
N SER A 515 10.77 -8.29 11.02
CA SER A 515 9.60 -9.15 10.86
C SER A 515 8.52 -8.48 10.02
N GLN A 516 8.19 -7.22 10.30
CA GLN A 516 7.23 -6.43 9.53
C GLN A 516 7.64 -6.29 8.05
N GLN A 517 8.91 -5.97 7.81
CA GLN A 517 9.44 -5.84 6.46
C GLN A 517 9.44 -7.18 5.71
N LEU A 518 9.93 -8.24 6.34
CA LEU A 518 10.06 -9.57 5.75
C LEU A 518 8.72 -10.11 5.26
N CYS A 519 7.66 -9.93 6.05
CA CYS A 519 6.30 -10.38 5.74
C CYS A 519 5.74 -9.77 4.45
N GLU A 520 6.13 -8.55 4.09
CA GLU A 520 5.70 -7.92 2.83
C GLU A 520 6.71 -8.11 1.70
N GLN A 521 8.00 -8.13 2.03
CA GLN A 521 9.10 -8.15 1.07
C GLN A 521 9.29 -9.53 0.40
N VAL A 522 9.24 -10.63 1.14
CA VAL A 522 9.43 -11.98 0.57
C VAL A 522 8.31 -12.31 -0.41
N PRO A 523 7.03 -12.08 -0.08
CA PRO A 523 5.94 -12.34 -1.01
C PRO A 523 6.01 -11.46 -2.27
N LEU A 524 6.41 -10.18 -2.15
CA LEU A 524 6.64 -9.31 -3.31
C LEU A 524 7.79 -9.82 -4.20
N LEU A 525 8.91 -10.26 -3.61
CA LEU A 525 10.03 -10.84 -4.35
C LEU A 525 9.63 -12.10 -5.11
N ALA A 526 8.78 -12.93 -4.51
CA ALA A 526 8.26 -14.14 -5.14
C ALA A 526 7.37 -13.81 -6.34
N LEU A 527 6.44 -12.87 -6.18
CA LEU A 527 5.59 -12.40 -7.27
C LEU A 527 6.44 -11.83 -8.42
N GLU A 528 7.45 -11.02 -8.09
CA GLU A 528 8.37 -10.47 -9.09
C GLU A 528 9.14 -11.57 -9.83
N THR A 529 9.67 -12.55 -9.11
CA THR A 529 10.43 -13.67 -9.69
C THR A 529 9.57 -14.42 -10.71
N ARG A 530 8.31 -14.69 -10.36
CA ARG A 530 7.33 -15.33 -11.24
C ARG A 530 6.94 -14.47 -12.44
N LEU A 531 6.77 -13.16 -12.25
CA LEU A 531 6.40 -12.24 -13.34
C LEU A 531 7.52 -12.09 -14.37
N ARG A 532 8.78 -12.08 -13.91
CA ARG A 532 9.96 -12.04 -14.78
C ARG A 532 10.14 -13.33 -15.55
N ASP A 533 9.99 -14.47 -14.88
CA ASP A 533 10.08 -15.80 -15.48
C ASP A 533 9.05 -16.75 -14.85
N PRO A 534 7.94 -17.05 -15.53
CA PRO A 534 6.93 -17.97 -15.03
C PRO A 534 7.44 -19.40 -14.78
N ALA A 535 8.56 -19.80 -15.39
CA ALA A 535 9.18 -21.10 -15.18
C ALA A 535 10.11 -21.13 -13.95
N ALA A 536 10.56 -19.97 -13.46
CA ALA A 536 11.43 -19.87 -12.29
C ALA A 536 10.70 -20.08 -10.96
N LEU A 537 9.40 -19.78 -10.90
CA LEU A 537 8.57 -19.96 -9.71
C LEU A 537 7.11 -20.33 -10.05
N GLY A 538 6.70 -21.52 -9.62
CA GLY A 538 5.35 -22.04 -9.77
C GLY A 538 4.30 -21.32 -8.91
N ALA A 539 3.03 -21.47 -9.28
CA ALA A 539 1.92 -20.83 -8.58
C ALA A 539 1.71 -21.43 -7.18
N GLU A 540 2.07 -22.71 -7.02
CA GLU A 540 1.99 -23.41 -5.74
C GLU A 540 3.02 -22.85 -4.74
N SER A 541 4.27 -22.67 -5.15
CA SER A 541 5.31 -22.08 -4.29
C SER A 541 5.04 -20.63 -3.92
N LEU A 542 4.50 -19.83 -4.86
CA LEU A 542 4.05 -18.47 -4.54
C LEU A 542 2.98 -18.50 -3.44
N ARG A 543 1.97 -19.38 -3.57
CA ARG A 543 0.90 -19.52 -2.58
C ARG A 543 1.41 -19.95 -1.21
N ARG A 544 2.35 -20.90 -1.16
CA ARG A 544 3.00 -21.35 0.08
C ARG A 544 3.80 -20.23 0.76
N LEU A 545 4.46 -19.38 -0.03
CA LEU A 545 5.15 -18.20 0.51
C LEU A 545 4.17 -17.16 1.06
N ASP A 546 3.11 -16.86 0.31
CA ASP A 546 2.06 -15.96 0.79
C ASP A 546 1.48 -16.50 2.12
N GLU A 547 1.21 -17.79 2.22
CA GLU A 547 0.71 -18.42 3.46
C GLU A 547 1.71 -18.36 4.63
N LEU A 548 3.00 -18.56 4.37
CA LEU A 548 4.04 -18.54 5.42
C LEU A 548 4.33 -17.13 5.94
N PHE A 549 4.32 -16.13 5.06
CA PHE A 549 4.79 -14.78 5.38
C PHE A 549 3.65 -13.76 5.55
N LEU A 550 2.45 -14.02 5.04
CA LEU A 550 1.25 -13.22 5.32
C LEU A 550 0.36 -14.02 6.28
N PRO A 551 0.36 -13.71 7.58
CA PRO A 551 -0.39 -14.47 8.57
C PRO A 551 -1.89 -14.21 8.40
N ILE A 552 -2.54 -15.06 7.60
CA ILE A 552 -3.96 -15.38 7.77
C ILE A 552 -3.95 -16.67 8.56
N ASN A 553 -4.43 -16.65 9.79
CA ASN A 553 -4.55 -17.87 10.60
C ASN A 553 -5.59 -18.79 9.95
N ARG A 554 -5.17 -19.59 8.97
CA ARG A 554 -5.85 -20.81 8.57
C ARG A 554 -5.05 -21.99 9.12
N SER A 555 -5.75 -22.86 9.83
CA SER A 555 -5.29 -24.22 10.08
C SER A 555 -5.98 -25.15 9.08
N PRO A 556 -5.32 -26.21 8.58
CA PRO A 556 -3.89 -26.50 8.69
C PRO A 556 -3.07 -25.75 7.62
N ARG A 557 -1.79 -25.45 7.92
CA ARG A 557 -0.88 -24.81 6.97
C ARG A 557 -0.47 -25.79 5.87
N ASP A 558 -0.60 -25.41 4.61
CA ASP A 558 -0.18 -26.20 3.43
C ASP A 558 1.33 -26.05 3.15
N ALA A 559 2.05 -25.29 3.98
CA ALA A 559 3.47 -25.03 3.86
C ALA A 559 4.22 -25.13 5.20
N VAL A 560 5.44 -25.65 5.14
CA VAL A 560 6.40 -25.66 6.25
C VAL A 560 7.75 -25.13 5.78
N ILE A 561 8.52 -24.60 6.72
CA ILE A 561 9.91 -24.20 6.51
C ILE A 561 10.83 -25.09 7.34
N ARG A 562 11.94 -25.52 6.74
CA ARG A 562 12.93 -26.41 7.34
C ARG A 562 14.31 -25.77 7.27
N PRO A 563 15.10 -25.76 8.35
CA PRO A 563 16.51 -25.46 8.25
C PRO A 563 17.18 -26.44 7.28
N LEU A 564 17.93 -25.92 6.31
CA LEU A 564 18.70 -26.76 5.41
C LEU A 564 19.80 -27.45 6.22
N SER A 565 19.71 -28.77 6.37
CA SER A 565 20.64 -29.55 7.18
C SER A 565 20.95 -30.91 6.57
N PHE A 566 22.13 -31.43 6.87
CA PHE A 566 22.68 -32.65 6.26
C PHE A 566 23.07 -33.66 7.33
N ILE A 567 22.71 -34.92 7.12
CA ILE A 567 23.04 -36.03 7.99
C ILE A 567 24.03 -36.91 7.25
N ALA A 568 25.31 -36.82 7.62
CA ALA A 568 26.41 -37.52 6.93
C ALA A 568 26.37 -39.05 7.07
N ARG A 569 25.82 -39.57 8.17
CA ARG A 569 25.60 -41.01 8.39
C ARG A 569 24.36 -41.23 9.24
N SER A 570 23.70 -42.38 9.08
CA SER A 570 22.53 -42.72 9.90
C SER A 570 22.84 -42.58 11.40
N GLY A 571 22.00 -41.84 12.13
CA GLY A 571 22.18 -41.55 13.56
C GLY A 571 23.18 -40.43 13.90
N ALA A 572 23.80 -39.76 12.92
CA ALA A 572 24.60 -38.56 13.20
C ALA A 572 23.72 -37.32 13.45
N SER A 573 24.28 -36.37 14.21
CA SER A 573 23.70 -35.03 14.36
C SER A 573 23.62 -34.33 13.00
N PRO A 574 22.50 -33.65 12.66
CA PRO A 574 22.41 -32.85 11.45
C PRO A 574 23.40 -31.67 11.46
N ASP A 575 24.15 -31.52 10.38
CA ASP A 575 24.99 -30.36 10.12
C ASP A 575 24.14 -29.29 9.40
N VAL A 576 23.88 -28.16 10.07
CA VAL A 576 22.95 -27.12 9.61
C VAL A 576 23.70 -26.07 8.80
N ALA A 577 23.20 -25.75 7.60
CA ALA A 577 23.70 -24.65 6.79
C ALA A 577 23.13 -23.31 7.32
N GLN A 578 24.00 -22.32 7.49
CA GLN A 578 23.63 -21.01 8.00
C GLN A 578 22.70 -20.28 7.02
N ASN A 579 21.58 -19.78 7.56
CA ASN A 579 20.60 -18.95 6.86
C ASN A 579 20.16 -19.50 5.48
N ALA A 580 19.98 -20.82 5.40
CA ALA A 580 19.42 -21.50 4.25
C ALA A 580 18.26 -22.39 4.69
N TRP A 581 17.18 -22.35 3.93
CA TRP A 581 15.90 -22.92 4.31
C TRP A 581 15.24 -23.63 3.13
N LEU A 582 14.52 -24.71 3.40
CA LEU A 582 13.64 -25.36 2.43
C LEU A 582 12.18 -25.08 2.80
N ILE A 583 11.43 -24.57 1.83
CA ILE A 583 10.00 -24.29 1.92
C ILE A 583 9.27 -25.32 1.05
N GLU A 584 8.45 -26.16 1.67
CA GLU A 584 7.80 -27.30 1.02
C GLU A 584 6.47 -27.66 1.72
N ALA A 585 5.77 -28.66 1.20
CA ALA A 585 4.57 -29.20 1.85
C ALA A 585 4.92 -29.84 3.22
N PRO A 586 3.96 -29.90 4.18
CA PRO A 586 4.18 -30.54 5.47
C PRO A 586 4.69 -31.98 5.36
N GLU A 587 4.16 -32.73 4.39
CA GLU A 587 4.61 -34.08 4.05
C GLU A 587 5.81 -34.03 3.10
N VAL A 588 6.92 -34.61 3.55
CA VAL A 588 8.19 -34.62 2.82
C VAL A 588 8.04 -35.34 1.48
N GLY A 589 8.58 -34.74 0.41
CA GLY A 589 8.56 -35.32 -0.94
C GLY A 589 7.31 -35.01 -1.77
N LYS A 590 6.36 -34.22 -1.24
CA LYS A 590 5.16 -33.80 -2.00
C LYS A 590 5.34 -32.42 -2.66
N GLY A 591 5.26 -32.42 -3.99
CA GLY A 591 5.26 -31.21 -4.81
C GLY A 591 6.62 -30.52 -4.88
N PRO A 592 6.67 -29.27 -5.36
CA PRO A 592 7.92 -28.52 -5.52
C PRO A 592 8.55 -28.21 -4.16
N CYS A 593 9.87 -28.03 -4.15
CA CYS A 593 10.65 -27.61 -2.98
C CYS A 593 11.36 -26.30 -3.30
N LEU A 594 11.23 -25.30 -2.43
CA LEU A 594 11.76 -23.97 -2.64
C LEU A 594 12.92 -23.71 -1.69
N LEU A 595 14.12 -23.50 -2.25
CA LEU A 595 15.29 -23.06 -1.49
C LEU A 595 15.19 -21.56 -1.24
N TYR A 596 15.09 -21.18 0.04
CA TYR A 596 15.12 -19.80 0.49
C TYR A 596 16.43 -19.47 1.20
N ARG A 597 17.16 -18.47 0.68
CA ARG A 597 18.44 -17.98 1.19
C ARG A 597 18.39 -16.46 1.28
N PRO A 598 18.00 -15.88 2.43
CA PRO A 598 18.07 -14.43 2.60
C PRO A 598 19.49 -13.92 2.33
N LEU A 599 19.62 -12.66 1.91
CA LEU A 599 20.92 -12.01 1.61
C LEU A 599 21.72 -12.66 0.45
N HIS A 600 21.11 -13.57 -0.33
CA HIS A 600 21.71 -14.17 -1.52
C HIS A 600 21.13 -13.55 -2.80
N ARG A 601 21.94 -13.43 -3.87
CA ARG A 601 21.54 -12.83 -5.17
C ARG A 601 20.39 -13.56 -5.86
N GLN A 602 20.25 -14.83 -5.55
CA GLN A 602 19.14 -15.71 -5.92
C GLN A 602 18.52 -16.24 -4.63
N ALA A 603 17.77 -15.37 -3.94
CA ALA A 603 17.22 -15.69 -2.63
C ALA A 603 16.14 -16.79 -2.70
N LEU A 604 15.45 -16.93 -3.83
CA LEU A 604 14.41 -17.94 -4.06
C LEU A 604 14.79 -18.79 -5.28
N CYS A 605 14.88 -20.10 -5.09
CA CYS A 605 15.12 -21.07 -6.18
C CYS A 605 14.17 -22.26 -6.03
N GLU A 606 13.27 -22.46 -6.99
CA GLU A 606 12.35 -23.59 -7.01
C GLU A 606 12.98 -24.83 -7.65
N PHE A 607 12.70 -25.99 -7.06
CA PHE A 607 13.04 -27.30 -7.59
C PHE A 607 11.77 -28.16 -7.67
N ALA A 608 11.72 -29.05 -8.66
CA ALA A 608 10.56 -29.93 -8.90
C ALA A 608 10.25 -30.84 -7.71
N SER A 609 11.27 -31.24 -6.94
CA SER A 609 11.14 -31.99 -5.70
C SER A 609 12.38 -31.81 -4.82
N ARG A 610 12.30 -32.31 -3.59
CA ARG A 610 13.44 -32.33 -2.65
C ARG A 610 14.60 -33.18 -3.17
N GLU A 611 14.31 -34.28 -3.88
CA GLU A 611 15.32 -35.11 -4.55
C GLU A 611 15.98 -34.35 -5.69
N ALA A 612 15.21 -33.61 -6.49
CA ALA A 612 15.75 -32.79 -7.58
C ALA A 612 16.68 -31.69 -7.06
N PHE A 613 16.32 -31.05 -5.95
CA PHE A 613 17.21 -30.13 -5.23
C PHE A 613 18.51 -30.82 -4.82
N PHE A 614 18.43 -31.97 -4.16
CA PHE A 614 19.61 -32.67 -3.67
C PHE A 614 20.52 -33.17 -4.81
N GLN A 615 19.94 -33.63 -5.91
CA GLN A 615 20.68 -33.98 -7.13
C GLN A 615 21.38 -32.78 -7.75
N ALA A 616 20.74 -31.61 -7.75
CA ALA A 616 21.37 -30.37 -8.21
C ALA A 616 22.56 -29.99 -7.31
N LEU A 617 22.41 -30.15 -5.98
CA LEU A 617 23.46 -29.86 -5.01
C LEU A 617 24.68 -30.80 -5.12
N CYS A 618 24.48 -32.05 -5.54
CA CYS A 618 25.57 -33.01 -5.74
C CYS A 618 26.45 -32.65 -6.95
N LYS A 619 25.95 -31.85 -7.90
CA LYS A 619 26.72 -31.39 -9.06
C LYS A 619 27.58 -30.19 -8.66
N ALA A 620 28.86 -30.22 -9.06
CA ALA A 620 29.75 -29.07 -8.86
C ALA A 620 29.22 -27.83 -9.58
N GLY A 621 29.25 -26.68 -8.90
CA GLY A 621 28.76 -25.40 -9.40
C GLY A 621 28.37 -24.44 -8.27
N GLU A 622 27.81 -23.28 -8.64
CA GLU A 622 27.52 -22.17 -7.71
C GLU A 622 26.62 -22.58 -6.53
N LEU A 623 25.65 -23.47 -6.75
CA LEU A 623 24.77 -23.97 -5.69
C LEU A 623 25.54 -24.77 -4.63
N GLN A 624 26.45 -25.65 -5.07
CA GLN A 624 27.28 -26.44 -4.16
C GLN A 624 28.24 -25.55 -3.38
N ASP A 625 28.88 -24.59 -4.06
CA ASP A 625 29.84 -23.68 -3.44
C ASP A 625 29.18 -22.80 -2.37
N ASP A 626 27.99 -22.24 -2.64
CA ASP A 626 27.24 -21.44 -1.66
C ASP A 626 26.82 -22.27 -0.43
N ILE A 627 26.20 -23.44 -0.65
CA ILE A 627 25.74 -24.28 0.48
C ILE A 627 26.92 -24.81 1.30
N LEU A 628 28.03 -25.19 0.66
CA LEU A 628 29.23 -25.63 1.35
C LEU A 628 29.81 -24.50 2.22
N GLN A 629 29.85 -23.26 1.71
CA GLN A 629 30.32 -22.09 2.46
C GLN A 629 29.42 -21.71 3.63
N ARG A 630 28.15 -22.12 3.62
CA ARG A 630 27.19 -21.91 4.72
C ARG A 630 27.31 -22.97 5.82
N LEU A 631 27.99 -24.09 5.57
CA LEU A 631 28.22 -25.11 6.59
C LEU A 631 29.33 -24.69 7.57
N PRO A 632 29.28 -25.18 8.83
CA PRO A 632 30.35 -24.96 9.78
C PRO A 632 31.71 -25.38 9.20
N VAL A 633 32.74 -24.56 9.37
CA VAL A 633 34.07 -24.78 8.77
C VAL A 633 34.63 -26.18 9.07
N ALA A 634 34.40 -26.69 10.29
CA ALA A 634 34.82 -28.03 10.70
C ALA A 634 34.11 -29.19 9.96
N ARG A 635 32.97 -28.91 9.32
CA ARG A 635 32.14 -29.89 8.60
C ARG A 635 32.31 -29.84 7.09
N GLN A 636 32.78 -28.71 6.54
CA GLN A 636 32.98 -28.55 5.09
C GLN A 636 33.79 -29.69 4.45
N PRO A 637 34.90 -30.19 5.05
CA PRO A 637 35.67 -31.28 4.46
C PRO A 637 34.88 -32.60 4.30
N ILE A 638 33.78 -32.78 5.03
CA ILE A 638 32.92 -33.98 4.92
C ILE A 638 32.14 -33.94 3.60
N TYR A 639 31.74 -32.75 3.15
CA TYR A 639 30.80 -32.55 2.05
C TYR A 639 31.45 -32.00 0.76
N ALA A 640 32.65 -31.43 0.87
CA ALA A 640 33.45 -30.96 -0.26
C ALA A 640 33.81 -32.10 -1.24
N HIS A 641 34.22 -31.76 -2.46
CA HIS A 641 34.77 -32.71 -3.45
C HIS A 641 33.90 -33.95 -3.71
N GLY A 642 32.57 -33.78 -3.78
CA GLY A 642 31.62 -34.88 -3.97
C GLY A 642 31.08 -35.50 -2.67
N GLY A 643 31.49 -34.98 -1.51
CA GLY A 643 31.05 -35.44 -0.20
C GLY A 643 29.56 -35.29 0.10
N PHE A 644 28.78 -34.50 -0.66
CA PHE A 644 27.31 -34.55 -0.56
C PHE A 644 26.76 -35.90 -1.05
N ALA A 645 27.37 -36.48 -2.08
CA ALA A 645 27.01 -37.80 -2.59
C ALA A 645 27.67 -38.92 -1.78
N GLU A 646 28.95 -38.75 -1.42
CA GLU A 646 29.74 -39.73 -0.67
C GLU A 646 30.46 -39.07 0.52
N PRO A 647 29.75 -38.83 1.65
CA PRO A 647 30.31 -38.11 2.80
C PRO A 647 31.65 -38.67 3.26
N HIS A 648 32.65 -37.80 3.40
CA HIS A 648 34.02 -38.19 3.80
C HIS A 648 34.10 -38.47 5.31
N VAL A 649 33.32 -39.44 5.79
CA VAL A 649 33.20 -39.84 7.20
C VAL A 649 34.06 -41.06 7.57
N VAL A 650 34.57 -41.78 6.58
CA VAL A 650 35.44 -42.95 6.78
C VAL A 650 36.84 -42.46 7.16
N ARG A 651 37.37 -42.91 8.30
CA ARG A 651 38.74 -42.62 8.75
C ARG A 651 39.56 -43.89 8.64
N PHE A 652 40.73 -43.80 8.02
CA PHE A 652 41.71 -44.88 7.96
C PHE A 652 42.68 -44.74 9.13
N PHE A 653 42.83 -45.79 9.94
CA PHE A 653 43.83 -45.85 11.00
C PHE A 653 45.02 -46.73 10.56
N PRO A 654 46.21 -46.56 11.17
CA PRO A 654 47.32 -47.48 10.96
C PRO A 654 46.88 -48.92 11.27
N GLY A 655 46.93 -49.82 10.27
CA GLY A 655 46.41 -51.19 10.35
C GLY A 655 45.15 -51.49 9.52
N ASP A 656 44.47 -50.47 8.97
CA ASP A 656 43.31 -50.63 8.07
C ASP A 656 43.68 -50.91 6.60
N GLU A 657 44.94 -51.26 6.34
CA GLU A 657 45.54 -51.43 5.01
C GLU A 657 44.86 -52.54 4.18
N PHE A 658 44.14 -53.45 4.84
CA PHE A 658 43.40 -54.57 4.24
C PHE A 658 41.89 -54.50 4.51
N SER A 659 41.39 -53.42 5.11
CA SER A 659 39.97 -53.22 5.38
C SER A 659 39.21 -52.97 4.07
N LEU A 660 38.03 -53.59 3.91
CA LEU A 660 37.19 -53.39 2.73
C LEU A 660 36.76 -51.93 2.63
N LEU A 661 37.06 -51.28 1.50
CA LEU A 661 36.57 -49.95 1.18
C LEU A 661 35.03 -49.97 1.15
N SER A 662 34.40 -49.34 2.14
CA SER A 662 32.95 -49.13 2.15
C SER A 662 32.65 -47.74 1.59
N VAL A 663 31.84 -47.67 0.54
CA VAL A 663 31.34 -46.39 0.02
C VAL A 663 30.24 -45.92 0.98
N PRO A 664 30.41 -44.77 1.65
CA PRO A 664 29.38 -44.24 2.54
C PRO A 664 28.09 -43.96 1.76
N ALA A 665 26.94 -44.19 2.40
CA ALA A 665 25.65 -43.90 1.80
C ALA A 665 25.47 -42.38 1.59
N LEU A 666 24.64 -42.03 0.60
CA LEU A 666 24.22 -40.65 0.30
C LEU A 666 23.84 -39.89 1.57
N ALA A 667 24.33 -38.66 1.73
CA ALA A 667 23.90 -37.81 2.84
C ALA A 667 22.38 -37.60 2.77
N LYS A 668 21.72 -37.58 3.93
CA LYS A 668 20.29 -37.32 4.01
C LYS A 668 20.03 -35.87 4.39
N LEU A 669 19.01 -35.26 3.79
CA LEU A 669 18.52 -33.96 4.22
C LEU A 669 17.74 -34.10 5.52
N GLY A 670 17.96 -33.20 6.48
CA GLY A 670 17.21 -33.17 7.74
C GLY A 670 15.74 -32.81 7.55
N GLU A 671 14.85 -33.43 8.32
CA GLU A 671 13.39 -33.30 8.19
C GLU A 671 12.76 -32.43 9.28
N ALA A 672 13.57 -31.78 10.12
CA ALA A 672 13.08 -30.91 11.20
C ALA A 672 12.26 -29.75 10.62
N VAL A 673 11.01 -29.60 11.07
CA VAL A 673 10.19 -28.40 10.82
C VAL A 673 10.68 -27.30 11.77
N LEU A 674 10.75 -26.07 11.29
CA LEU A 674 10.97 -24.92 12.16
C LEU A 674 9.80 -24.76 13.14
N GLN A 675 10.08 -24.81 14.43
CA GLN A 675 9.08 -24.62 15.49
C GLN A 675 9.23 -23.23 16.12
N GLY A 676 8.12 -22.63 16.55
CA GLY A 676 8.09 -21.33 17.21
C GLY A 676 7.97 -20.13 16.24
N ASN A 677 8.47 -18.97 16.67
CA ASN A 677 8.36 -17.72 15.90
C ASN A 677 9.31 -17.73 14.69
N LEU A 678 8.73 -17.92 13.49
CA LEU A 678 9.43 -17.92 12.21
C LEU A 678 10.27 -16.66 12.01
N ALA A 679 9.69 -15.48 12.23
CA ALA A 679 10.34 -14.22 11.93
C ALA A 679 11.54 -13.94 12.87
N GLU A 680 11.43 -14.36 14.14
CA GLU A 680 12.53 -14.31 15.10
C GLU A 680 13.72 -15.17 14.66
N GLN A 681 13.46 -16.43 14.29
CA GLN A 681 14.54 -17.32 13.89
C GLN A 681 15.18 -16.90 12.57
N LEU A 682 14.38 -16.39 11.62
CA LEU A 682 14.90 -15.80 10.39
C LEU A 682 15.75 -14.55 10.69
N TYR A 683 15.32 -13.68 11.61
CA TYR A 683 16.10 -12.52 12.04
C TYR A 683 17.46 -12.93 12.60
N GLN A 684 17.47 -13.85 13.58
CA GLN A 684 18.70 -14.33 14.21
C GLN A 684 19.66 -14.97 13.20
N SER A 685 19.12 -15.76 12.26
CA SER A 685 19.91 -16.40 11.20
C SER A 685 20.48 -15.38 10.20
N CYS A 686 19.69 -14.37 9.83
CA CYS A 686 20.16 -13.27 8.96
C CYS A 686 21.23 -12.43 9.64
N ALA A 687 21.02 -12.03 10.90
CA ALA A 687 22.00 -11.30 11.70
C ALA A 687 23.30 -12.11 11.85
N GLY A 688 23.18 -13.41 12.15
CA GLY A 688 24.33 -14.32 12.21
C GLY A 688 25.08 -14.42 10.89
N GLU A 689 24.38 -14.51 9.75
CA GLU A 689 25.04 -14.53 8.44
C GLU A 689 25.76 -13.20 8.14
N LEU A 690 25.16 -12.05 8.47
CA LEU A 690 25.81 -10.74 8.31
C LEU A 690 27.12 -10.67 9.12
N ILE A 691 27.11 -11.16 10.35
CA ILE A 691 28.29 -11.18 11.24
C ILE A 691 29.36 -12.14 10.72
N GLU A 692 28.99 -13.35 10.27
CA GLU A 692 29.97 -14.31 9.72
C GLU A 692 30.52 -13.86 8.36
N ARG A 693 29.72 -13.21 7.51
CA ARG A 693 30.22 -12.57 6.29
C ARG A 693 31.20 -11.45 6.63
N ALA A 694 30.83 -10.54 7.53
CA ALA A 694 31.73 -9.49 8.00
C ALA A 694 33.04 -10.07 8.56
N ARG A 695 32.98 -11.12 9.39
CA ARG A 695 34.17 -11.77 9.95
C ARG A 695 35.04 -12.41 8.87
N ARG A 696 34.45 -13.13 7.92
CA ARG A 696 35.20 -13.76 6.82
C ARG A 696 35.88 -12.74 5.92
N GLU A 697 35.19 -11.64 5.62
CA GLU A 697 35.68 -10.65 4.67
C GLU A 697 36.66 -9.65 5.30
N THR A 698 36.59 -9.40 6.61
CA THR A 698 37.56 -8.55 7.32
C THR A 698 38.82 -9.30 7.77
N LEU A 699 38.75 -10.62 8.03
CA LEU A 699 39.87 -11.37 8.62
C LEU A 699 40.60 -12.32 7.64
N SER A 700 40.14 -12.48 6.40
CA SER A 700 40.73 -13.46 5.45
C SER A 700 41.90 -12.89 4.63
N SER A 701 42.99 -13.67 4.55
CA SER A 701 44.25 -13.35 3.86
C SER A 701 44.37 -13.90 2.42
N SER A 702 43.30 -14.46 1.85
CA SER A 702 43.36 -15.18 0.57
C SER A 702 43.18 -14.26 -0.65
N ALA A 703 44.13 -14.30 -1.59
CA ALA A 703 44.20 -13.42 -2.77
C ALA A 703 43.04 -13.53 -3.78
N SER A 704 42.17 -14.54 -3.66
CA SER A 704 41.22 -14.90 -4.71
C SER A 704 39.81 -14.30 -4.56
N ARG A 705 39.54 -13.41 -3.59
CA ARG A 705 38.16 -12.90 -3.36
C ARG A 705 38.06 -11.39 -3.21
N TRP A 706 38.68 -10.65 -4.13
CA TRP A 706 38.53 -9.20 -4.28
C TRP A 706 37.11 -8.74 -4.67
N LEU A 707 36.26 -9.65 -5.13
CA LEU A 707 34.85 -9.40 -5.44
C LEU A 707 33.93 -9.27 -4.21
N GLY A 708 34.37 -9.72 -3.02
CA GLY A 708 33.55 -9.70 -1.79
C GLY A 708 33.36 -8.31 -1.18
N TYR A 709 34.36 -7.43 -1.29
CA TYR A 709 34.30 -6.10 -0.67
C TYR A 709 33.22 -5.19 -1.27
N GLU A 710 32.85 -5.36 -2.53
CA GLU A 710 31.65 -4.70 -3.07
C GLU A 710 30.39 -5.25 -2.38
N GLU A 711 30.32 -6.56 -2.14
CA GLU A 711 29.19 -7.21 -1.44
C GLU A 711 29.03 -6.73 0.00
N LEU A 712 30.12 -6.47 0.75
CA LEU A 712 30.07 -5.89 2.11
C LEU A 712 29.36 -4.52 2.15
N GLY A 713 29.65 -3.62 1.21
CA GLY A 713 28.95 -2.34 1.10
C GLY A 713 27.49 -2.49 0.64
N TRP A 714 27.21 -3.53 -0.15
CA TRP A 714 25.84 -3.87 -0.57
C TRP A 714 24.98 -4.50 0.53
N LEU A 715 25.58 -5.20 1.51
CA LEU A 715 24.85 -5.85 2.61
C LEU A 715 23.96 -4.88 3.41
N MET A 716 24.35 -3.60 3.50
CA MET A 716 23.62 -2.57 4.24
C MET A 716 22.55 -1.85 3.41
N PHE A 717 22.70 -1.81 2.07
CA PHE A 717 21.73 -1.17 1.16
C PHE A 717 20.45 -1.99 0.97
N ASN A 718 20.49 -3.29 1.26
CA ASN A 718 19.41 -4.25 0.97
C ASN A 718 18.27 -4.27 2.00
N THR A 719 18.25 -3.35 2.96
CA THR A 719 17.28 -3.36 4.06
C THR A 719 16.09 -2.44 3.84
N VAL A 720 16.22 -1.48 2.94
CA VAL A 720 15.10 -0.58 2.63
C VAL A 720 14.29 -1.11 1.44
N LEU A 721 14.87 -1.95 0.56
CA LEU A 721 14.19 -2.47 -0.65
C LEU A 721 14.60 -3.92 -1.01
N PRO A 722 13.65 -4.87 -1.12
CA PRO A 722 13.92 -6.23 -1.58
C PRO A 722 14.33 -6.33 -3.06
N PHE A 723 14.18 -5.26 -3.85
CA PHE A 723 14.54 -5.21 -5.28
C PHE A 723 16.04 -5.31 -5.55
N PHE A 724 16.89 -5.10 -4.53
CA PHE A 724 18.35 -4.97 -4.69
C PHE A 724 19.14 -6.24 -4.34
N ASN A 725 18.46 -7.31 -3.91
CA ASN A 725 19.08 -8.61 -3.60
C ASN A 725 19.48 -9.42 -4.86
N GLY A 726 20.16 -8.79 -5.84
CA GLY A 726 20.79 -9.49 -6.96
C GLY A 726 21.06 -8.58 -8.17
N THR A 727 22.20 -8.84 -8.85
CA THR A 727 22.72 -8.26 -10.11
C THR A 727 22.24 -6.86 -10.44
N LEU A 728 23.13 -5.85 -10.54
CA LEU A 728 22.85 -4.45 -10.97
C LEU A 728 21.71 -4.30 -12.02
N VAL A 729 21.59 -5.25 -12.95
CA VAL A 729 20.51 -5.41 -13.93
C VAL A 729 19.07 -5.46 -13.35
N LYS A 730 18.82 -6.11 -12.21
CA LYS A 730 17.46 -6.34 -11.69
C LYS A 730 16.79 -5.07 -11.16
N ALA A 731 17.55 -4.09 -10.66
CA ALA A 731 17.04 -2.81 -10.19
C ALA A 731 17.33 -1.64 -11.16
N ALA A 732 18.24 -1.82 -12.13
CA ALA A 732 18.58 -0.80 -13.12
C ALA A 732 17.35 -0.24 -13.88
N TRP A 733 16.31 -1.05 -14.09
CA TRP A 733 15.11 -0.60 -14.78
C TRP A 733 14.33 0.49 -14.02
N MET A 734 14.45 0.56 -12.69
CA MET A 734 13.77 1.60 -11.89
C MET A 734 14.46 2.95 -12.00
N LEU A 735 15.77 3.00 -12.29
CA LEU A 735 16.53 4.26 -12.35
C LEU A 735 15.95 5.23 -13.38
N PRO A 736 15.69 4.85 -14.65
CA PRO A 736 15.03 5.72 -15.62
C PRO A 736 13.68 6.24 -15.14
N LEU A 737 12.80 5.35 -14.64
CA LEU A 737 11.48 5.73 -14.12
C LEU A 737 11.61 6.72 -12.97
N PHE A 738 12.52 6.46 -12.04
CA PHE A 738 12.79 7.32 -10.90
C PHE A 738 13.32 8.70 -11.32
N THR A 739 14.26 8.74 -12.28
CA THR A 739 14.77 10.01 -12.80
C THR A 739 13.68 10.82 -13.49
N SER A 740 12.82 10.19 -14.29
CA SER A 740 11.68 10.83 -14.93
C SER A 740 10.67 11.37 -13.90
N LEU A 741 10.38 10.59 -12.85
CA LEU A 741 9.50 11.01 -11.75
C LEU A 741 10.07 12.19 -10.97
N ARG A 742 11.38 12.19 -10.67
CA ARG A 742 12.07 13.31 -10.01
C ARG A 742 11.99 14.59 -10.83
N GLN A 743 12.20 14.49 -12.15
CA GLN A 743 12.10 15.64 -13.04
C GLN A 743 10.68 16.23 -13.07
N LEU A 744 9.65 15.38 -13.04
CA LEU A 744 8.24 15.80 -13.01
C LEU A 744 7.84 16.45 -11.67
N LEU A 745 8.38 15.95 -10.56
CA LEU A 745 8.07 16.42 -9.20
C LEU A 745 8.91 17.63 -8.76
N ALA A 746 9.90 18.06 -9.55
CA ALA A 746 10.73 19.21 -9.25
C ALA A 746 9.93 20.53 -9.42
N ALA A 747 9.40 21.05 -8.32
CA ALA A 747 8.80 22.38 -8.27
C ALA A 747 9.88 23.49 -8.27
N PRO A 748 9.60 24.70 -8.79
CA PRO A 748 10.54 25.83 -8.80
C PRO A 748 10.83 26.43 -7.42
N ASP A 749 10.06 26.09 -6.39
CA ASP A 749 10.32 26.44 -4.98
C ASP A 749 10.73 25.18 -4.22
N GLY A 750 11.95 25.17 -3.70
CA GLY A 750 12.67 23.99 -3.18
C GLY A 750 12.11 23.37 -1.89
N ALA A 751 10.86 22.91 -1.88
CA ALA A 751 10.20 22.27 -0.74
C ALA A 751 9.94 20.77 -0.89
N VAL A 752 10.29 20.13 -2.02
CA VAL A 752 10.21 18.66 -2.15
C VAL A 752 11.61 18.08 -2.25
N GLN A 753 12.22 17.77 -1.09
CA GLN A 753 13.35 16.84 -1.08
C GLN A 753 12.83 15.47 -1.52
N ALA A 754 12.92 15.19 -2.83
CA ALA A 754 12.57 13.92 -3.46
C ALA A 754 13.60 12.81 -3.11
N SER A 755 13.70 12.47 -1.82
CA SER A 755 14.44 11.33 -1.29
C SER A 755 13.55 10.32 -0.55
N ASP A 756 12.22 10.44 -0.60
CA ASP A 756 11.32 9.56 0.14
C ASP A 756 10.92 8.34 -0.71
N LEU A 757 11.52 7.19 -0.44
CA LEU A 757 11.22 5.90 -1.09
C LEU A 757 9.72 5.61 -1.11
N ARG A 758 9.02 5.98 -0.03
CA ARG A 758 7.57 5.85 0.10
C ARG A 758 6.84 6.46 -1.10
N GLN A 759 7.22 7.65 -1.53
CA GLN A 759 6.57 8.32 -2.66
C GLN A 759 6.76 7.58 -3.98
N LEU A 760 7.91 6.92 -4.15
CA LEU A 760 8.18 6.11 -5.33
C LEU A 760 7.33 4.85 -5.36
N LEU A 761 7.20 4.18 -4.21
CA LEU A 761 6.34 3.01 -4.07
C LEU A 761 4.88 3.37 -4.37
N LEU A 762 4.39 4.50 -3.85
CA LEU A 762 3.04 5.02 -4.10
C LEU A 762 2.82 5.36 -5.58
N ASN A 763 3.75 6.08 -6.21
CA ASN A 763 3.65 6.43 -7.63
C ASN A 763 3.72 5.20 -8.54
N LEU A 764 4.60 4.24 -8.22
CA LEU A 764 4.70 2.98 -8.97
C LEU A 764 3.41 2.16 -8.81
N ALA A 765 2.87 2.06 -7.60
CA ALA A 765 1.59 1.39 -7.37
C ALA A 765 0.47 2.01 -8.21
N LEU A 766 0.37 3.35 -8.25
CA LEU A 766 -0.61 4.06 -9.07
C LEU A 766 -0.51 3.73 -10.57
N LEU A 767 0.71 3.67 -11.10
CA LEU A 767 0.95 3.32 -12.51
C LEU A 767 0.58 1.87 -12.84
N LEU A 768 0.55 0.98 -11.85
CA LEU A 768 0.20 -0.43 -12.03
C LEU A 768 -1.29 -0.73 -11.86
N LEU A 769 -2.04 0.17 -11.23
CA LEU A 769 -3.49 0.07 -11.19
C LEU A 769 -4.06 0.12 -12.61
N PRO A 770 -5.16 -0.60 -12.87
CA PRO A 770 -5.80 -0.55 -14.19
C PRO A 770 -6.31 0.84 -14.49
N GLU A 771 -6.24 1.24 -15.76
CA GLU A 771 -7.00 2.38 -16.25
C GLU A 771 -8.24 1.92 -17.00
N PRO A 772 -9.37 2.62 -16.80
CA PRO A 772 -10.56 2.37 -17.60
C PRO A 772 -10.24 2.63 -19.08
N VAL A 773 -10.63 1.68 -19.95
CA VAL A 773 -10.37 1.72 -21.40
C VAL A 773 -10.98 2.99 -21.98
N SER A 774 -10.16 3.92 -22.45
CA SER A 774 -10.56 5.31 -22.73
C SER A 774 -10.43 5.70 -24.20
N THR A 775 -11.18 5.05 -25.08
CA THR A 775 -11.34 5.51 -26.46
C THR A 775 -12.75 5.25 -26.96
N LEU A 776 -13.69 6.13 -26.61
CA LEU A 776 -14.78 6.43 -27.54
C LEU A 776 -14.15 7.20 -28.72
N GLU A 777 -13.70 6.47 -29.74
CA GLU A 777 -13.02 7.06 -30.90
C GLU A 777 -13.86 8.20 -31.51
N ARG A 778 -13.23 9.37 -31.68
CA ARG A 778 -13.79 10.50 -32.43
C ARG A 778 -13.72 10.22 -33.92
N GLN A 779 -14.51 9.28 -34.43
CA GLN A 779 -14.80 9.20 -35.86
C GLN A 779 -15.93 8.23 -36.17
N SER A 780 -16.59 8.50 -37.30
CA SER A 780 -17.67 7.73 -37.91
C SER A 780 -17.24 6.28 -38.16
N ALA A 781 -17.33 5.44 -37.14
CA ALA A 781 -17.16 4.02 -37.33
C ALA A 781 -18.25 3.52 -38.30
N PRO A 782 -17.93 2.56 -39.19
CA PRO A 782 -18.93 1.96 -40.06
C PRO A 782 -20.11 1.46 -39.22
N LEU A 783 -21.34 1.74 -39.66
CA LEU A 783 -22.54 1.19 -39.03
C LEU A 783 -22.38 -0.34 -38.96
N PRO A 784 -22.46 -0.95 -37.76
CA PRO A 784 -22.32 -2.39 -37.62
C PRO A 784 -23.46 -3.11 -38.36
N THR A 785 -23.20 -4.33 -38.84
CA THR A 785 -24.19 -5.16 -39.54
C THR A 785 -25.46 -5.36 -38.70
N PRO A 786 -26.67 -5.39 -39.31
CA PRO A 786 -27.92 -5.61 -38.59
C PRO A 786 -27.88 -6.97 -37.89
N GLY A 787 -27.80 -6.96 -36.56
CA GLY A 787 -27.63 -8.15 -35.71
C GLY A 787 -26.63 -7.95 -34.56
N ALA A 788 -25.67 -7.02 -34.69
CA ALA A 788 -24.71 -6.71 -33.61
C ALA A 788 -25.24 -5.68 -32.58
N LEU A 789 -26.37 -5.02 -32.86
CA LEU A 789 -26.98 -4.01 -31.98
C LEU A 789 -27.67 -4.59 -30.74
N ASP A 790 -27.81 -5.92 -30.63
CA ASP A 790 -28.51 -6.57 -29.52
C ASP A 790 -27.67 -6.65 -28.22
N THR A 791 -26.36 -6.40 -28.31
CA THR A 791 -25.40 -6.54 -27.19
C THR A 791 -25.22 -5.26 -26.37
N THR A 792 -25.53 -4.07 -26.90
CA THR A 792 -25.59 -2.82 -26.13
C THR A 792 -27.02 -2.34 -25.96
N ARG A 793 -27.44 -2.14 -24.70
CA ARG A 793 -28.80 -1.69 -24.39
C ARG A 793 -28.74 -0.40 -23.59
N ILE A 794 -29.38 0.65 -24.11
CA ILE A 794 -29.69 1.87 -23.35
C ILE A 794 -31.12 1.73 -22.85
N GLU A 795 -31.28 1.45 -21.57
CA GLU A 795 -32.58 1.26 -20.94
C GLU A 795 -33.04 2.58 -20.29
N ALA A 796 -34.21 3.06 -20.70
CA ALA A 796 -34.82 4.23 -20.10
C ALA A 796 -35.39 3.87 -18.72
N VAL A 797 -34.92 4.54 -17.67
CA VAL A 797 -35.46 4.39 -16.32
C VAL A 797 -36.61 5.39 -16.16
N LEU A 798 -37.86 4.89 -16.18
CA LEU A 798 -39.08 5.70 -16.10
C LEU A 798 -39.35 6.31 -14.70
N LEU A 799 -38.58 5.93 -13.67
CA LEU A 799 -38.70 6.44 -12.31
C LEU A 799 -37.78 7.65 -12.10
N ALA A 800 -38.37 8.75 -11.59
CA ALA A 800 -37.78 10.07 -11.50
C ALA A 800 -36.50 10.13 -10.64
N SER A 801 -35.38 10.52 -11.29
CA SER A 801 -34.02 10.58 -10.72
C SER A 801 -33.54 9.23 -10.16
N PRO A 802 -32.22 8.99 -10.03
CA PRO A 802 -31.77 8.02 -9.05
C PRO A 802 -32.33 8.49 -7.70
N GLN A 803 -33.47 7.93 -7.29
CA GLN A 803 -33.88 7.99 -5.90
C GLN A 803 -32.68 7.40 -5.15
N PRO A 804 -32.14 8.09 -4.12
CA PRO A 804 -31.16 7.44 -3.26
C PRO A 804 -31.75 6.07 -2.93
N SER A 805 -30.98 5.02 -3.13
CA SER A 805 -31.43 3.67 -2.79
C SER A 805 -32.09 3.77 -1.43
N LYS A 806 -33.24 3.11 -1.25
CA LYS A 806 -33.92 3.04 0.04
C LYS A 806 -33.08 2.23 1.03
N TRP A 807 -31.85 2.65 1.29
CA TRP A 807 -31.23 2.49 2.57
C TRP A 807 -32.14 3.23 3.56
N PRO A 808 -32.53 2.60 4.67
CA PRO A 808 -33.18 3.34 5.74
C PRO A 808 -32.25 4.52 6.05
N THR A 809 -32.71 5.74 5.78
CA THR A 809 -31.94 6.97 5.98
C THR A 809 -31.48 6.99 7.43
N PHE A 810 -30.22 6.62 7.64
CA PHE A 810 -29.57 6.73 8.93
C PHE A 810 -28.84 8.06 8.95
N GLY A 811 -29.63 9.14 9.02
CA GLY A 811 -29.12 10.51 8.98
C GLY A 811 -30.02 11.38 8.13
N TRP A 812 -30.67 12.37 8.74
CA TRP A 812 -31.61 13.28 8.09
C TRP A 812 -30.84 14.51 7.59
N GLY A 813 -30.31 14.43 6.36
CA GLY A 813 -29.49 15.47 5.74
C GLY A 813 -30.15 16.27 4.60
N SER A 814 -31.48 16.23 4.45
CA SER A 814 -32.14 16.98 3.37
C SER A 814 -32.26 18.48 3.70
N ALA A 815 -31.59 19.35 2.93
CA ALA A 815 -31.78 20.80 2.97
C ALA A 815 -33.09 21.30 2.33
N VAL A 816 -33.97 20.39 1.87
CA VAL A 816 -35.30 20.72 1.34
C VAL A 816 -36.36 19.98 2.16
N LEU A 817 -37.15 20.74 2.93
CA LEU A 817 -38.28 20.19 3.68
C LEU A 817 -39.27 19.54 2.71
N SER A 818 -39.69 18.30 2.98
CA SER A 818 -40.80 17.67 2.26
C SER A 818 -42.13 18.39 2.54
N ALA A 819 -43.16 18.17 1.71
CA ALA A 819 -44.48 18.77 1.95
C ALA A 819 -45.03 18.41 3.35
N ALA A 820 -44.90 17.15 3.75
CA ALA A 820 -45.31 16.68 5.08
C ALA A 820 -44.50 17.29 6.24
N GLN A 821 -43.20 17.56 6.03
CA GLN A 821 -42.37 18.23 7.04
C GLN A 821 -42.72 19.73 7.17
N ARG A 822 -43.09 20.40 6.06
CA ARG A 822 -43.58 21.78 6.10
C ARG A 822 -44.92 21.88 6.83
N ASP A 823 -45.82 20.93 6.60
CA ASP A 823 -47.11 20.86 7.30
C ASP A 823 -46.92 20.59 8.80
N ALA A 824 -45.97 19.72 9.17
CA ALA A 824 -45.63 19.47 10.58
C ALA A 824 -45.00 20.69 11.28
N LEU A 825 -44.19 21.49 10.57
CA LEU A 825 -43.59 22.73 11.08
C LEU A 825 -44.60 23.88 11.23
N ALA A 826 -45.70 23.86 10.48
CA ALA A 826 -46.74 24.89 10.55
C ALA A 826 -47.37 24.99 11.95
N GLY A 827 -47.52 23.87 12.66
CA GLY A 827 -48.06 23.82 14.03
C GLY A 827 -47.17 24.48 15.10
N PHE A 828 -45.88 24.65 14.83
CA PHE A 828 -44.92 25.30 15.75
C PHE A 828 -44.79 26.80 15.52
N ARG A 829 -45.31 27.32 14.40
CA ARG A 829 -45.22 28.74 14.05
C ARG A 829 -46.07 29.58 15.00
N ARG A 830 -45.57 30.76 15.33
CA ARG A 830 -46.29 31.76 16.12
C ARG A 830 -46.58 33.01 15.28
N GLU A 831 -47.79 33.52 15.39
CA GLU A 831 -48.19 34.79 14.76
C GLU A 831 -47.74 35.98 15.61
N VAL A 832 -46.43 36.07 15.86
CA VAL A 832 -45.79 37.19 16.55
C VAL A 832 -44.84 37.86 15.56
N ALA A 833 -44.94 39.18 15.42
CA ALA A 833 -44.04 39.92 14.56
C ALA A 833 -42.64 40.01 15.21
N PRO A 834 -41.54 39.83 14.48
CA PRO A 834 -40.18 39.91 15.04
C PRO A 834 -39.92 41.20 15.85
N GLY A 835 -40.51 42.32 15.42
CA GLY A 835 -40.37 43.61 16.12
C GLY A 835 -41.05 43.68 17.51
N GLN A 836 -41.86 42.69 17.89
CA GLN A 836 -42.46 42.58 19.22
C GLN A 836 -41.60 41.77 20.21
N LEU A 837 -40.56 41.09 19.74
CA LEU A 837 -39.68 40.23 20.57
C LEU A 837 -38.53 40.99 21.24
N GLY A 838 -38.35 42.28 20.92
CA GLY A 838 -37.23 43.10 21.40
C GLY A 838 -35.95 42.91 20.58
N GLU A 839 -34.81 43.28 21.17
CA GLU A 839 -33.48 43.10 20.55
C GLU A 839 -32.97 41.67 20.77
N ALA A 840 -32.30 41.13 19.75
CA ALA A 840 -31.66 39.82 19.83
C ALA A 840 -30.44 39.89 20.76
N GLN A 841 -30.06 38.75 21.35
CA GLN A 841 -28.93 38.72 22.26
C GLN A 841 -27.60 38.99 21.52
N ASP A 842 -26.85 39.99 22.00
CA ASP A 842 -25.64 40.48 21.32
C ASP A 842 -24.39 39.61 21.53
N ALA A 843 -24.34 38.78 22.59
CA ALA A 843 -23.18 37.93 22.90
C ALA A 843 -23.52 36.71 23.80
N GLY A 844 -22.74 35.62 23.66
CA GLY A 844 -22.85 34.37 24.43
C GLY A 844 -23.33 33.18 23.59
N ASP A 845 -23.51 32.01 24.21
CA ASP A 845 -23.88 30.73 23.55
C ASP A 845 -25.24 30.76 22.83
N TYR A 846 -26.04 31.80 23.07
CA TYR A 846 -27.38 32.02 22.48
C TYR A 846 -27.45 33.33 21.67
N GLN A 847 -26.31 33.83 21.19
CA GLN A 847 -26.22 35.02 20.35
C GLN A 847 -27.20 34.92 19.17
N GLY A 848 -28.02 35.95 18.94
CA GLY A 848 -29.03 35.98 17.88
C GLY A 848 -30.41 35.38 18.25
N LEU A 849 -30.58 34.79 19.43
CA LEU A 849 -31.91 34.43 19.97
C LEU A 849 -32.56 35.62 20.71
N TYR A 850 -33.89 35.61 20.79
CA TYR A 850 -34.67 36.65 21.48
C TYR A 850 -35.19 36.12 22.82
N ARG A 851 -35.20 36.98 23.85
CA ARG A 851 -35.75 36.66 25.16
C ARG A 851 -36.96 37.54 25.45
N HIS A 852 -38.15 36.95 25.42
CA HIS A 852 -39.41 37.68 25.60
C HIS A 852 -40.35 36.89 26.53
N GLN A 853 -40.90 37.57 27.55
CA GLN A 853 -41.80 37.00 28.57
C GLN A 853 -41.28 35.69 29.20
N GLN A 854 -40.03 35.70 29.68
CA GLN A 854 -39.37 34.55 30.34
C GLN A 854 -39.14 33.32 29.44
N SER A 855 -39.47 33.38 28.15
CA SER A 855 -39.22 32.31 27.17
C SER A 855 -38.19 32.73 26.12
N TRP A 856 -37.56 31.75 25.49
CA TRP A 856 -36.64 31.93 24.38
C TRP A 856 -37.36 31.84 23.04
N TRP A 857 -36.90 32.59 22.04
CA TRP A 857 -37.53 32.68 20.74
C TRP A 857 -36.47 32.74 19.62
N ALA A 858 -36.78 32.14 18.48
CA ALA A 858 -35.96 32.21 17.26
C ALA A 858 -36.79 32.68 16.06
N ALA A 859 -36.18 33.50 15.22
CA ALA A 859 -36.69 33.82 13.89
C ALA A 859 -35.97 32.94 12.86
N LEU A 860 -36.71 32.01 12.24
CA LEU A 860 -36.19 31.06 11.26
C LEU A 860 -37.01 31.22 9.96
N ASP A 861 -36.36 31.39 8.82
CA ASP A 861 -37.00 31.47 7.49
C ASP A 861 -38.22 32.41 7.41
N GLY A 862 -38.17 33.56 8.10
CA GLY A 862 -39.26 34.56 8.09
C GLY A 862 -40.46 34.23 8.99
N ALA A 863 -40.38 33.18 9.81
CA ALA A 863 -41.35 32.81 10.82
C ALA A 863 -40.73 32.84 12.23
N VAL A 864 -41.57 33.10 13.25
CA VAL A 864 -41.16 33.17 14.65
C VAL A 864 -41.59 31.89 15.36
N TYR A 865 -40.69 31.35 16.17
CA TYR A 865 -40.90 30.13 16.95
C TYR A 865 -40.49 30.33 18.41
N GLN A 866 -41.22 29.70 19.32
CA GLN A 866 -40.89 29.64 20.74
C GLN A 866 -39.95 28.45 21.01
N LEU A 867 -39.01 28.62 21.93
CA LEU A 867 -37.98 27.66 22.26
C LEU A 867 -38.02 27.26 23.75
N ALA A 868 -37.76 25.98 24.00
CA ALA A 868 -37.30 25.47 25.29
C ALA A 868 -35.79 25.27 25.22
N ILE A 869 -35.08 25.56 26.32
CA ILE A 869 -33.65 25.29 26.47
C ILE A 869 -33.48 24.18 27.50
N ASP A 870 -33.00 23.03 27.05
CA ASP A 870 -32.66 21.89 27.87
C ASP A 870 -31.14 21.72 27.96
N ALA A 871 -30.66 20.74 28.74
CA ALA A 871 -29.23 20.39 28.82
C ALA A 871 -28.62 20.05 27.45
N ASP A 872 -29.47 19.64 26.50
CA ASP A 872 -29.11 19.28 25.14
C ASP A 872 -29.37 20.41 24.12
N GLY A 873 -29.57 21.67 24.56
CA GLY A 873 -29.65 22.85 23.68
C GLY A 873 -31.04 23.44 23.49
N PRO A 874 -31.26 24.27 22.45
CA PRO A 874 -32.54 24.91 22.16
C PRO A 874 -33.43 24.10 21.19
N ARG A 875 -34.72 23.95 21.52
CA ARG A 875 -35.72 23.17 20.79
C ARG A 875 -37.05 23.91 20.61
N LEU A 876 -37.72 23.74 19.46
CA LEU A 876 -39.03 24.36 19.20
C LEU A 876 -40.11 23.79 20.13
N VAL A 877 -41.13 24.60 20.46
CA VAL A 877 -42.29 24.20 21.29
C VAL A 877 -43.60 24.68 20.66
N ASP A 878 -44.61 23.81 20.60
CA ASP A 878 -45.95 24.16 20.09
C ASP A 878 -46.83 24.85 21.15
N VAL A 879 -48.10 25.17 20.81
CA VAL A 879 -49.03 25.89 21.74
C VAL A 879 -49.39 25.04 22.96
N ASP A 880 -49.40 23.72 22.80
CA ASP A 880 -49.79 22.74 23.81
C ASP A 880 -48.60 22.27 24.67
N GLY A 881 -47.40 22.79 24.41
CA GLY A 881 -46.17 22.47 25.14
C GLY A 881 -45.42 21.24 24.62
N ASN A 882 -45.81 20.69 23.47
CA ASN A 882 -45.09 19.58 22.85
C ASN A 882 -43.79 20.06 22.21
N LEU A 883 -42.75 19.23 22.34
CA LEU A 883 -41.41 19.53 21.85
C LEU A 883 -41.26 19.19 20.36
N GLY A 884 -40.86 20.18 19.56
CA GLY A 884 -40.66 20.13 18.11
C GLY A 884 -39.23 19.79 17.69
N PRO A 885 -38.75 20.19 16.51
CA PRO A 885 -37.34 19.98 16.11
C PRO A 885 -36.34 20.82 16.93
N TRP A 886 -35.07 20.40 16.99
CA TRP A 886 -33.98 21.20 17.57
C TRP A 886 -33.55 22.33 16.62
N ILE A 887 -32.79 23.29 17.14
CA ILE A 887 -32.13 24.32 16.33
C ILE A 887 -30.64 24.42 16.68
N ARG A 888 -29.81 24.77 15.70
CA ARG A 888 -28.36 24.93 15.85
C ARG A 888 -27.89 26.26 15.27
N ASP A 889 -26.83 26.79 15.88
CA ASP A 889 -26.14 27.96 15.36
C ASP A 889 -25.30 27.58 14.13
N THR A 890 -25.37 28.42 13.11
CA THR A 890 -24.60 28.32 11.85
C THR A 890 -23.38 29.24 11.83
N GLY A 891 -23.19 30.02 12.88
CA GLY A 891 -22.15 31.02 13.04
C GLY A 891 -22.67 32.44 12.83
N GLY A 892 -22.19 33.38 13.64
CA GLY A 892 -22.56 34.80 13.55
C GLY A 892 -23.97 35.13 14.04
N GLY A 893 -24.53 34.34 14.96
CA GLY A 893 -25.86 34.54 15.53
C GLY A 893 -27.02 34.14 14.61
N ARG A 894 -26.77 33.25 13.63
CA ARG A 894 -27.79 32.76 12.70
C ARG A 894 -28.17 31.32 13.04
N TRP A 895 -29.44 31.10 13.32
CA TRP A 895 -29.97 29.81 13.74
C TRP A 895 -30.68 29.12 12.57
N GLN A 896 -30.54 27.79 12.49
CA GLN A 896 -31.30 26.94 11.56
C GLN A 896 -31.84 25.71 12.29
N LEU A 897 -32.85 25.06 11.72
CA LEU A 897 -33.34 23.78 12.23
C LEU A 897 -32.20 22.76 12.26
N ASP A 898 -31.98 22.15 13.41
CA ASP A 898 -30.99 21.10 13.61
C ASP A 898 -31.62 19.74 13.35
N PHE A 899 -31.27 19.18 12.19
CA PHE A 899 -31.62 17.82 11.79
C PHE A 899 -30.48 16.82 12.06
N GLY A 900 -29.40 17.27 12.71
CA GLY A 900 -28.36 16.40 13.23
C GLY A 900 -28.90 15.43 14.27
N LEU A 901 -28.24 14.29 14.41
CA LEU A 901 -28.61 13.26 15.40
C LEU A 901 -28.50 13.82 16.83
N ARG A 902 -29.64 14.24 17.39
CA ARG A 902 -29.96 14.09 18.81
C ARG A 902 -31.24 13.27 18.91
N LEU A 903 -31.14 12.12 19.57
CA LEU A 903 -32.02 10.97 19.45
C LEU A 903 -33.53 11.27 19.62
N ARG A 904 -34.34 10.93 18.61
CA ARG A 904 -35.38 9.86 18.63
C ARG A 904 -36.26 9.95 17.36
N GLY A 905 -36.28 8.91 16.51
CA GLY A 905 -37.28 8.87 15.41
C GLY A 905 -37.20 7.80 14.32
N GLY A 906 -36.13 7.02 14.19
CA GLY A 906 -36.07 5.82 13.33
C GLY A 906 -35.28 4.73 14.05
N MET A 907 -35.67 3.46 13.96
CA MET A 907 -35.07 2.36 14.73
C MET A 907 -33.54 2.30 14.53
N PRO A 908 -32.71 2.74 15.50
CA PRO A 908 -31.27 2.92 15.32
C PRO A 908 -30.52 1.60 15.09
N VAL A 909 -29.31 1.62 14.51
CA VAL A 909 -28.38 0.47 14.50
C VAL A 909 -28.23 -0.04 15.93
N ASN A 910 -28.19 0.90 16.89
CA ASN A 910 -28.21 0.64 18.32
C ASN A 910 -29.44 -0.13 18.80
N ARG A 911 -30.63 0.08 18.21
CA ARG A 911 -31.82 -0.74 18.49
C ARG A 911 -31.80 -2.09 17.77
N ARG A 912 -31.23 -2.22 16.57
CA ARG A 912 -31.12 -3.52 15.90
C ARG A 912 -30.08 -4.42 16.59
N ILE A 913 -28.95 -3.83 17.00
CA ILE A 913 -27.97 -4.45 17.89
C ILE A 913 -28.65 -4.79 19.23
N ALA A 914 -29.44 -3.90 19.82
CA ALA A 914 -30.19 -4.22 21.03
C ALA A 914 -31.27 -5.31 20.83
N GLN A 915 -31.90 -5.40 19.65
CA GLN A 915 -32.85 -6.47 19.32
C GLN A 915 -32.15 -7.80 19.08
N LEU A 916 -30.98 -7.81 18.42
CA LEU A 916 -30.10 -8.97 18.33
C LEU A 916 -29.66 -9.43 19.72
N ARG A 917 -29.37 -8.51 20.64
CA ARG A 917 -29.12 -8.83 22.06
C ARG A 917 -30.32 -9.48 22.74
N GLU A 918 -31.53 -9.00 22.46
CA GLU A 918 -32.76 -9.58 23.00
C GLU A 918 -33.10 -10.94 22.37
N SER A 919 -32.72 -11.19 21.11
CA SER A 919 -32.95 -12.48 20.45
C SER A 919 -31.88 -13.53 20.74
N ASN A 920 -30.66 -13.11 21.12
CA ASN A 920 -29.54 -13.99 21.45
C ASN A 920 -29.42 -14.28 22.96
N ARG A 921 -30.26 -13.65 23.79
CA ARG A 921 -30.51 -14.05 25.18
C ARG A 921 -31.52 -15.19 25.22
#